data_AF-A0A401NNZ3-F1
#
_entry.id   AF-A0A401NNZ3-F1
#
_cell.length_a   1.000
_cell.length_b   1.000
_cell.length_c   1.000
_cell.angle_alpha   90.00
_cell.angle_beta   90.00
_cell.angle_gamma   90.00
#
_symmetry.space_group_name_H-M   'P 1'
#
loop_
_entity.id
_entity.type
_entity.pdbx_description
1 polymer ?
#
loop_
_entity_poly.entity_id
_entity_poly.type
_entity_poly.pdbx_seq_one_letter_code
_entity_poly.pdbx_strand_id
1 'polypeptide(L)'
;MVKQSSHFNYELTKLLEKIKDESFLEDVNNILNSGDVPNLYIFDEQEEIFNAMKPVVQDLGQQPTKANMMAAYTKRVRNNTHTVLCMSPIGEVFRARLRQFPSLVTCCTIDWFNEWPTEALMSVAETYLGELPELDARPDVLSALVNMCVFIHQTVAKKSLQYRSELSRYNYITPKSYLDLLSLFSVLIGMKIQMLRNDRNRMKGGLDKLLRTAEDVAKMQEELESMRPLLEEAAQDTITTMEKIKVDTAIAEETRKAVSEEEAKATVKANLAQAIADDAQKDLDEALPALDAALASLKSLNKNDVTEVRGMQRPPVGVKLVIEAVCIMKGIKPKKVAGEKPGTKIDDYWEPGKGLLQDPAKFLESLFKYDKDNIPESVIKLIQPYIDNDDFMPAAIAKVSKACTSICQWVRAMHKYHFIARAVEPKRQALREAQEDLDETQKVLEVAKGRLEDVELGIAALEAKYLDCVSKKEELENKCEQCEQRLVRADKLLNGLSDEKIRWQETIQNLNHMINNVAGDVLIAGGYVAYLGPFTGEYRAAMNDEWLREFVVLGLPHTKESSLISTLGDAVKIRSWQIAGLPKDALSVENGVITQYTQRWPLFIDPQSQANKWVKNLEKEQGLDIFKITDRDFLRSLENAIRFGKPCLMENIGEELDPALEPVLLKMTYKQQGSTVIKLGDSIIPYHEDFKMYITTKLPNPHYTPEISTRVTLINFTLSPSGLEDQLLGRVVAQERPDLEEAKNQLIISNAKMRSELKEIEDQILMRLSTSEGNPVDDVELIKVLEASKVKAGEIKIKVTIAEQTEKDIDITRLQYIPVAVRTQILFFCVSDLSNVDPMYQYSLEWFLSIFMSGIANSERAGTPVTSIL
;
A
#
# COMPACT_ATOMS: atom_id res chain seq x y z
N MET A 1 34.32 48.88 -35.80
CA MET A 1 34.73 47.76 -36.67
C MET A 1 35.95 48.09 -37.51
N VAL A 2 35.86 48.99 -38.50
CA VAL A 2 37.00 49.36 -39.36
C VAL A 2 38.19 49.94 -38.55
N LYS A 3 37.88 50.75 -37.52
CA LYS A 3 38.87 51.18 -36.51
C LYS A 3 39.51 50.01 -35.73
N GLN A 4 38.73 49.01 -35.32
CA GLN A 4 39.23 47.86 -34.54
C GLN A 4 40.12 46.93 -35.38
N SER A 5 39.75 46.64 -36.63
CA SER A 5 40.55 45.83 -37.57
C SER A 5 41.87 46.49 -37.98
N SER A 6 41.96 47.81 -37.85
CA SER A 6 43.17 48.58 -38.19
C SER A 6 44.20 48.68 -37.05
N HIS A 7 43.75 48.67 -35.80
CA HIS A 7 44.56 48.93 -34.60
C HIS A 7 45.14 47.66 -33.99
N PHE A 8 44.42 46.55 -34.07
CA PHE A 8 44.86 45.25 -33.59
C PHE A 8 44.81 44.27 -34.76
N ASN A 9 45.85 43.45 -34.98
CA ASN A 9 45.86 42.36 -35.96
C ASN A 9 44.89 41.23 -35.54
N TYR A 10 43.60 41.54 -35.37
CA TYR A 10 42.54 40.56 -35.18
C TYR A 10 41.80 40.39 -36.49
N GLU A 11 41.67 39.14 -36.93
CA GLU A 11 40.73 38.78 -37.98
C GLU A 11 39.30 38.98 -37.46
N LEU A 12 38.58 39.92 -38.05
CA LEU A 12 37.17 40.17 -37.77
C LEU A 12 36.34 39.46 -38.84
N THR A 13 35.68 38.36 -38.46
CA THR A 13 34.65 37.72 -39.28
C THR A 13 33.28 38.23 -38.86
N LYS A 14 32.52 38.80 -39.79
CA LYS A 14 31.14 39.26 -39.53
C LYS A 14 30.15 38.54 -40.43
N LEU A 15 29.14 37.96 -39.80
CA LEU A 15 27.99 37.36 -40.47
C LEU A 15 26.87 38.41 -40.57
N LEU A 16 26.37 38.63 -41.78
CA LEU A 16 25.29 39.58 -42.07
C LEU A 16 24.10 38.84 -42.65
N GLU A 17 23.07 38.65 -41.82
CA GLU A 17 21.85 37.92 -42.18
C GLU A 17 20.67 38.84 -42.56
N LYS A 18 20.70 40.13 -42.17
CA LYS A 18 19.58 41.07 -42.40
C LYS A 18 20.05 42.40 -42.97
N ILE A 19 19.55 42.72 -44.16
CA ILE A 19 19.77 43.99 -44.86
C ILE A 19 18.42 44.73 -44.88
N LYS A 20 18.27 45.73 -44.00
CA LYS A 20 17.07 46.57 -43.93
C LYS A 20 17.12 47.76 -44.89
N ASP A 21 18.24 48.47 -44.91
CA ASP A 21 18.47 49.60 -45.80
C ASP A 21 19.42 49.23 -46.94
N GLU A 22 19.12 49.71 -48.14
CA GLU A 22 19.96 49.50 -49.32
C GLU A 22 21.30 50.23 -49.23
N SER A 23 21.37 51.33 -48.45
CA SER A 23 22.62 52.04 -48.17
C SER A 23 23.68 51.14 -47.52
N PHE A 24 23.25 50.14 -46.74
CA PHE A 24 24.18 49.20 -46.12
C PHE A 24 24.88 48.31 -47.17
N LEU A 25 24.16 47.92 -48.24
CA LEU A 25 24.78 47.18 -49.34
C LEU A 25 25.71 48.05 -50.17
N GLU A 26 25.42 49.35 -50.29
CA GLU A 26 26.32 50.31 -50.91
C GLU A 26 27.64 50.41 -50.13
N ASP A 27 27.57 50.53 -48.80
CA ASP A 27 28.75 50.54 -47.93
C ASP A 27 29.56 49.25 -48.05
N VAL A 28 28.89 48.09 -48.01
CA VAL A 28 29.56 46.79 -48.20
C VAL A 28 30.20 46.69 -49.58
N ASN A 29 29.52 47.15 -50.62
CA ASN A 29 30.05 47.19 -51.99
C ASN A 29 31.31 48.09 -52.08
N ASN A 30 31.32 49.21 -51.38
CA ASN A 30 32.50 50.08 -51.29
C ASN A 30 33.64 49.42 -50.50
N ILE A 31 33.35 48.73 -49.40
CA ILE A 31 34.36 47.96 -48.65
C ILE A 31 34.95 46.84 -49.53
N LEU A 32 34.13 46.12 -50.29
CA LEU A 32 34.60 45.03 -51.15
C LEU A 32 35.42 45.53 -52.35
N ASN A 33 35.08 46.69 -52.92
CA ASN A 33 35.81 47.28 -54.05
C ASN A 33 37.07 48.04 -53.62
N SER A 34 36.92 49.03 -52.73
CA SER A 34 37.97 49.97 -52.34
C SER A 34 38.58 49.68 -50.97
N GLY A 35 37.98 48.83 -50.13
CA GLY A 35 38.44 48.62 -48.76
C GLY A 35 38.21 49.82 -47.84
N ASP A 36 37.41 50.79 -48.31
CA ASP A 36 37.08 52.04 -47.63
C ASP A 36 35.70 52.52 -48.08
N VAL A 37 34.99 53.23 -47.18
CA VAL A 37 33.68 53.82 -47.44
C VAL A 37 33.82 55.34 -47.46
N PRO A 38 33.41 56.03 -48.55
CA PRO A 38 33.49 57.48 -48.62
C PRO A 38 32.76 58.18 -47.47
N ASN A 39 33.37 59.22 -46.90
CA ASN A 39 32.80 60.01 -45.79
C ASN A 39 32.46 59.24 -44.51
N LEU A 40 33.05 58.06 -44.31
CA LEU A 40 32.82 57.27 -43.10
C LEU A 40 33.38 57.92 -41.83
N TYR A 41 34.54 58.60 -41.94
CA TYR A 41 35.25 59.18 -40.81
C TYR A 41 35.07 60.69 -40.74
N ILE A 42 34.72 61.19 -39.56
CA ILE A 42 34.79 62.64 -39.27
C ILE A 42 36.24 63.09 -39.12
N PHE A 43 36.50 64.40 -39.22
CA PHE A 43 37.86 64.96 -39.25
C PHE A 43 38.75 64.49 -38.09
N ASP A 44 38.23 64.53 -36.86
CA ASP A 44 38.96 64.13 -35.66
C ASP A 44 39.36 62.64 -35.70
N GLU A 45 38.47 61.79 -36.21
CA GLU A 45 38.73 60.35 -36.37
C GLU A 45 39.78 60.06 -37.44
N GLN A 46 39.85 60.89 -38.49
CA GLN A 46 40.90 60.77 -39.51
C GLN A 46 42.27 61.13 -38.93
N GLU A 47 42.35 62.15 -38.06
CA GLU A 47 43.58 62.50 -37.37
C GLU A 47 44.05 61.38 -36.42
N GLU A 48 43.13 60.75 -35.68
CA GLU A 48 43.43 59.56 -34.87
C GLU A 48 44.02 58.42 -35.71
N ILE A 49 43.39 58.12 -36.86
CA ILE A 49 43.87 57.08 -37.78
C ILE A 49 45.27 57.41 -38.30
N PHE A 50 45.52 58.65 -38.73
CA PHE A 50 46.84 59.05 -39.20
C PHE A 50 47.90 58.95 -38.11
N ASN A 51 47.59 59.36 -36.88
CA ASN A 51 48.49 59.24 -35.75
C ASN A 51 48.84 57.78 -35.44
N ALA A 52 47.85 56.88 -35.49
CA ALA A 52 48.06 55.44 -35.28
C ALA A 52 48.84 54.76 -36.42
N MET A 53 48.68 55.22 -37.66
CA MET A 53 49.32 54.63 -38.84
C MET A 53 50.72 55.20 -39.13
N LYS A 54 51.07 56.34 -38.54
CA LYS A 54 52.40 56.95 -38.66
C LYS A 54 53.57 56.01 -38.32
N PRO A 55 53.60 55.31 -37.16
CA PRO A 55 54.68 54.36 -36.86
C PRO A 55 54.70 53.20 -37.85
N VAL A 56 53.52 52.72 -38.28
CA VAL A 56 53.38 51.60 -39.23
C VAL A 56 54.00 51.91 -40.59
N VAL A 57 53.77 53.12 -41.12
CA VAL A 57 54.32 53.56 -42.40
C VAL A 57 55.83 53.77 -42.31
N GLN A 58 56.32 54.26 -41.16
CA GLN A 58 57.74 54.40 -40.88
C GLN A 58 58.45 53.05 -40.81
N ASP A 59 57.86 52.05 -40.15
CA ASP A 59 58.36 50.67 -40.09
C ASP A 59 58.41 50.01 -41.48
N LEU A 60 57.48 50.38 -42.37
CA LEU A 60 57.45 49.95 -43.77
C LEU A 60 58.45 50.71 -44.68
N GLY A 61 59.25 51.64 -44.12
CA GLY A 61 60.25 52.42 -44.84
C GLY A 61 59.68 53.50 -45.77
N GLN A 62 58.42 53.89 -45.60
CA GLN A 62 57.72 54.88 -46.42
C GLN A 62 57.65 56.23 -45.70
N GLN A 63 57.57 57.34 -46.46
CA GLN A 63 57.35 58.66 -45.85
C GLN A 63 55.91 58.76 -45.29
N PRO A 64 55.71 59.28 -44.07
CA PRO A 64 54.39 59.40 -43.43
C PRO A 64 53.58 60.57 -44.00
N THR A 65 53.28 60.51 -45.30
CA THR A 65 52.32 61.40 -45.95
C THR A 65 50.89 60.93 -45.69
N LYS A 66 49.90 61.83 -45.75
CA LYS A 66 48.48 61.46 -45.56
C LYS A 66 48.05 60.32 -46.51
N ALA A 67 48.53 60.35 -47.75
CA ALA A 67 48.26 59.31 -48.75
C ALA A 67 48.84 57.94 -48.36
N ASN A 68 50.10 57.88 -47.90
CA ASN A 68 50.75 56.63 -47.53
C ASN A 68 50.14 56.04 -46.25
N MET A 69 49.77 56.89 -45.28
CA MET A 69 49.08 56.46 -44.05
C MET A 69 47.69 55.87 -44.36
N MET A 70 46.92 56.51 -45.24
CA MET A 70 45.61 55.98 -45.66
C MET A 70 45.74 54.70 -46.49
N ALA A 71 46.75 54.60 -47.36
CA ALA A 71 47.00 53.39 -48.14
C ALA A 71 47.40 52.20 -47.25
N ALA A 72 48.29 52.43 -46.27
CA ALA A 72 48.65 51.42 -45.27
C ALA A 72 47.44 51.01 -44.40
N TYR A 73 46.57 51.97 -44.06
CA TYR A 73 45.36 51.73 -43.29
C TYR A 73 44.40 50.83 -44.06
N THR A 74 44.09 51.21 -45.30
CA THR A 74 43.19 50.46 -46.21
C THR A 74 43.72 49.05 -46.44
N LYS A 75 45.05 48.88 -46.61
CA LYS A 75 45.68 47.56 -46.76
C LYS A 75 45.48 46.69 -45.53
N ARG A 76 45.62 47.24 -44.32
CA ARG A 76 45.35 46.52 -43.07
C ARG A 76 43.88 46.16 -42.92
N VAL A 77 42.98 47.09 -43.22
CA VAL A 77 41.53 46.84 -43.21
C VAL A 77 41.19 45.68 -44.12
N ARG A 78 41.66 45.67 -45.38
CA ARG A 78 41.41 44.57 -46.32
C ARG A 78 41.96 43.22 -45.84
N ASN A 79 43.13 43.21 -45.23
CA ASN A 79 43.74 41.96 -44.75
C ASN A 79 43.07 41.40 -43.49
N ASN A 80 42.50 42.27 -42.64
CA ASN A 80 41.98 41.90 -41.32
C ASN A 80 40.45 41.84 -41.26
N THR A 81 39.76 42.15 -42.36
CA THR A 81 38.28 42.08 -42.42
C THR A 81 37.84 40.96 -43.34
N HIS A 82 37.07 40.02 -42.78
CA HIS A 82 36.39 38.97 -43.53
C HIS A 82 34.88 39.13 -43.36
N THR A 83 34.16 39.31 -44.45
CA THR A 83 32.71 39.54 -44.42
C THR A 83 32.00 38.37 -45.08
N VAL A 84 31.07 37.76 -44.34
CA VAL A 84 30.20 36.69 -44.84
C VAL A 84 28.79 37.23 -44.95
N LEU A 85 28.24 37.17 -46.16
CA LEU A 85 26.88 37.62 -46.47
C LEU A 85 25.99 36.40 -46.72
N CYS A 86 24.93 36.27 -45.92
CA CYS A 86 23.93 35.24 -46.12
C CYS A 86 22.72 35.87 -46.82
N MET A 87 22.43 35.45 -48.05
CA MET A 87 21.27 35.93 -48.82
C MET A 87 20.40 34.76 -49.24
N SER A 88 19.08 34.92 -49.16
CA SER A 88 18.16 33.94 -49.74
C SER A 88 18.17 34.07 -51.27
N PRO A 89 18.30 32.96 -52.02
CA PRO A 89 18.23 32.99 -53.48
C PRO A 89 16.80 33.22 -54.00
N ILE A 90 15.81 33.24 -53.10
CA ILE A 90 14.39 33.32 -53.42
C ILE A 90 13.96 34.79 -53.47
N GLY A 91 13.32 35.18 -54.57
CA GLY A 91 12.74 36.51 -54.77
C GLY A 91 13.46 37.36 -55.82
N GLU A 92 12.81 38.42 -56.27
CA GLU A 92 13.36 39.35 -57.26
C GLU A 92 14.41 40.29 -56.62
N VAL A 93 14.25 40.59 -55.33
CA VAL A 93 15.12 41.46 -54.54
C VAL A 93 16.58 40.98 -54.57
N PHE A 94 16.84 39.68 -54.44
CA PHE A 94 18.20 39.12 -54.53
C PHE A 94 18.82 39.38 -55.91
N ARG A 95 18.07 39.11 -56.99
CA ARG A 95 18.55 39.35 -58.37
C ARG A 95 18.73 40.83 -58.68
N ALA A 96 17.91 41.71 -58.12
CA ALA A 96 18.06 43.15 -58.23
C ALA A 96 19.33 43.63 -57.52
N ARG A 97 19.56 43.18 -56.27
CA ARG A 97 20.75 43.51 -55.47
C ARG A 97 22.05 43.07 -56.16
N LEU A 98 22.11 41.86 -56.71
CA LEU A 98 23.30 41.41 -57.45
C LEU A 98 23.58 42.23 -58.72
N ARG A 99 22.53 42.76 -59.38
CA ARG A 99 22.68 43.65 -60.55
C ARG A 99 23.13 45.06 -60.15
N GLN A 100 22.62 45.57 -59.03
CA GLN A 100 22.94 46.90 -58.51
C GLN A 100 24.34 46.94 -57.88
N PHE A 101 24.79 45.86 -57.26
CA PHE A 101 26.07 45.76 -56.56
C PHE A 101 26.95 44.61 -57.11
N PRO A 102 27.62 44.80 -58.26
CA PRO A 102 28.40 43.75 -58.92
C PRO A 102 29.58 43.23 -58.08
N SER A 103 30.10 44.03 -57.13
CA SER A 103 31.22 43.60 -56.27
C SER A 103 30.90 42.37 -55.43
N LEU A 104 29.62 42.15 -55.12
CA LEU A 104 29.16 40.96 -54.42
C LEU A 104 29.44 39.67 -55.21
N VAL A 105 29.55 39.76 -56.53
CA VAL A 105 29.85 38.62 -57.40
C VAL A 105 31.33 38.59 -57.78
N THR A 106 31.95 39.74 -58.01
CA THR A 106 33.35 39.79 -58.47
C THR A 106 34.37 39.66 -57.35
N CYS A 107 34.05 40.13 -56.14
CA CYS A 107 34.97 40.20 -55.01
C CYS A 107 34.66 39.18 -53.91
N CYS A 108 33.57 38.39 -54.04
CA CYS A 108 33.21 37.36 -53.08
C CYS A 108 33.16 35.98 -53.74
N THR A 109 33.39 34.94 -52.94
CA THR A 109 33.13 33.55 -53.34
C THR A 109 31.68 33.21 -53.03
N ILE A 110 30.97 32.61 -54.00
CA ILE A 110 29.58 32.16 -53.82
C ILE A 110 29.60 30.70 -53.36
N ASP A 111 29.02 30.46 -52.18
CA ASP A 111 28.77 29.11 -51.66
C ASP A 111 27.25 28.83 -51.70
N TRP A 112 26.86 27.72 -52.34
CA TRP A 112 25.46 27.37 -52.58
C TRP A 112 24.97 26.34 -51.57
N PHE A 113 24.02 26.75 -50.74
CA PHE A 113 23.32 25.84 -49.82
C PHE A 113 22.12 25.22 -50.52
N ASN A 114 22.26 23.96 -50.92
CA ASN A 114 21.19 23.16 -51.49
C ASN A 114 20.34 22.49 -50.40
N GLU A 115 19.18 21.98 -50.80
CA GLU A 115 18.36 21.09 -49.97
C GLU A 115 19.17 19.86 -49.54
N TRP A 116 18.89 19.35 -48.33
CA TRP A 116 19.61 18.20 -47.81
C TRP A 116 19.26 16.94 -48.63
N PRO A 117 20.28 16.19 -49.08
CA PRO A 117 20.04 14.93 -49.76
C PRO A 117 19.50 13.88 -48.78
N THR A 118 18.91 12.82 -49.32
CA THR A 118 18.30 11.72 -48.54
C THR A 118 19.29 11.15 -47.52
N GLU A 119 20.56 10.97 -47.89
CA GLU A 119 21.59 10.41 -47.02
C GLU A 119 21.87 11.31 -45.79
N ALA A 120 21.83 12.63 -45.99
CA ALA A 120 22.00 13.59 -44.89
C ALA A 120 20.80 13.56 -43.94
N LEU A 121 19.57 13.50 -44.49
CA LEU A 121 18.36 13.40 -43.68
C LEU A 121 18.32 12.10 -42.85
N MET A 122 18.76 10.99 -43.45
CA MET A 122 18.88 9.69 -42.76
C MET A 122 19.91 9.77 -41.63
N SER A 123 21.12 10.25 -41.90
CA SER A 123 22.19 10.33 -40.91
C SER A 123 21.84 11.21 -39.70
N VAL A 124 21.18 12.36 -39.96
CA VAL A 124 20.71 13.25 -38.89
C VAL A 124 19.63 12.58 -38.06
N ALA A 125 18.64 11.94 -38.68
CA ALA A 125 17.58 11.26 -37.94
C ALA A 125 18.09 10.04 -37.17
N GLU A 126 19.02 9.26 -37.72
CA GLU A 126 19.62 8.10 -37.05
C GLU A 126 20.36 8.52 -35.78
N THR A 127 21.14 9.60 -35.85
CA THR A 127 21.84 10.16 -34.68
C THR A 127 20.83 10.67 -33.65
N TYR A 128 19.85 11.47 -34.09
CA TYR A 128 18.89 12.10 -33.18
C TYR A 128 17.95 11.09 -32.50
N LEU A 129 17.45 10.11 -33.25
CA LEU A 129 16.56 9.07 -32.72
C LEU A 129 17.32 8.01 -31.92
N GLY A 130 18.58 7.73 -32.26
CA GLY A 130 19.44 6.80 -31.52
C GLY A 130 19.81 7.28 -30.12
N GLU A 131 19.76 8.59 -29.87
CA GLU A 131 19.98 9.18 -28.54
C GLU A 131 18.73 9.12 -27.64
N LEU A 132 17.57 8.71 -28.15
CA LEU A 132 16.31 8.72 -27.38
C LEU A 132 16.17 7.46 -26.52
N PRO A 133 16.15 7.57 -25.18
CA PRO A 133 16.01 6.43 -24.28
C PRO A 133 14.61 5.79 -24.31
N GLU A 134 13.60 6.50 -24.81
CA GLU A 134 12.21 6.01 -24.84
C GLU A 134 11.90 5.05 -25.99
N LEU A 135 12.74 5.04 -27.04
CA LEU A 135 12.63 4.10 -28.13
C LEU A 135 13.28 2.78 -27.71
N ASP A 136 12.44 1.76 -27.52
CA ASP A 136 12.93 0.42 -27.16
C ASP A 136 13.89 -0.08 -28.25
N ALA A 137 15.08 -0.52 -27.84
CA ALA A 137 16.32 -0.65 -28.63
C ALA A 137 16.32 -1.68 -29.78
N ARG A 138 15.18 -1.93 -30.44
CA ARG A 138 15.10 -2.78 -31.64
C ARG A 138 15.63 -2.00 -32.85
N PRO A 139 16.77 -2.41 -33.45
CA PRO A 139 17.38 -1.70 -34.58
C PRO A 139 16.44 -1.57 -35.78
N ASP A 140 15.59 -2.58 -36.00
CA ASP A 140 14.65 -2.62 -37.13
C ASP A 140 13.59 -1.51 -37.03
N VAL A 141 13.07 -1.25 -35.83
CA VAL A 141 12.07 -0.19 -35.61
C VAL A 141 12.71 1.18 -35.75
N LEU A 142 13.94 1.35 -35.26
CA LEU A 142 14.68 2.60 -35.39
C LEU A 142 14.95 2.93 -36.87
N SER A 143 15.43 1.95 -37.65
CA SER A 143 15.67 2.13 -39.09
C SER A 143 14.38 2.48 -39.83
N ALA A 144 13.28 1.81 -39.51
CA ALA A 144 11.98 2.10 -40.10
C ALA A 144 11.47 3.51 -39.73
N LEU A 145 11.67 3.97 -38.48
CA LEU A 145 11.33 5.33 -38.05
C LEU A 145 12.16 6.38 -38.78
N VAL A 146 13.47 6.15 -38.94
CA VAL A 146 14.36 7.03 -39.72
C VAL A 146 13.86 7.17 -41.15
N ASN A 147 13.59 6.05 -41.82
CA ASN A 147 13.07 6.06 -43.19
C ASN A 147 11.74 6.81 -43.28
N MET A 148 10.86 6.63 -42.29
CA MET A 148 9.57 7.33 -42.25
C MET A 148 9.70 8.84 -42.01
N CYS A 149 10.62 9.28 -41.14
CA CYS A 149 10.93 10.71 -40.96
C CYS A 149 11.36 11.36 -42.28
N VAL A 150 12.25 10.69 -43.02
CA VAL A 150 12.73 11.16 -44.33
C VAL A 150 11.58 11.21 -45.33
N PHE A 151 10.75 10.16 -45.38
CA PHE A 151 9.59 10.08 -46.27
C PHE A 151 8.59 11.20 -45.99
N ILE A 152 8.26 11.47 -44.72
CA ILE A 152 7.38 12.59 -44.33
C ILE A 152 7.94 13.91 -44.86
N HIS A 153 9.23 14.19 -44.61
CA HIS A 153 9.86 15.44 -45.05
C HIS A 153 9.80 15.63 -46.57
N GLN A 154 10.17 14.59 -47.33
CA GLN A 154 10.18 14.62 -48.79
C GLN A 154 8.76 14.72 -49.37
N THR A 155 7.79 14.02 -48.78
CA THR A 155 6.38 14.09 -49.18
C THR A 155 5.85 15.50 -49.00
N VAL A 156 6.11 16.13 -47.86
CA VAL A 156 5.67 17.52 -47.60
C VAL A 156 6.35 18.49 -48.56
N ALA A 157 7.64 18.33 -48.86
CA ALA A 157 8.33 19.17 -49.84
C ALA A 157 7.67 19.08 -51.23
N LYS A 158 7.37 17.87 -51.70
CA LYS A 158 6.67 17.63 -52.96
C LYS A 158 5.25 18.21 -52.96
N LYS A 159 4.49 17.99 -51.88
CA LYS A 159 3.12 18.50 -51.71
C LYS A 159 3.08 20.02 -51.61
N SER A 160 4.11 20.66 -51.05
CA SER A 160 4.23 22.13 -51.01
C SER A 160 4.37 22.74 -52.41
N LEU A 161 5.09 22.07 -53.31
CA LEU A 161 5.16 22.49 -54.73
C LEU A 161 3.82 22.32 -55.44
N GLN A 162 3.11 21.22 -55.19
CA GLN A 162 1.77 20.98 -55.73
C GLN A 162 0.76 22.02 -55.23
N TYR A 163 0.80 22.31 -53.93
CA TYR A 163 -0.05 23.31 -53.27
C TYR A 163 0.14 24.70 -53.88
N ARG A 164 1.38 25.05 -54.24
CA ARG A 164 1.67 26.28 -54.99
C ARG A 164 1.12 26.24 -56.40
N SER A 165 1.27 25.14 -57.14
CA SER A 165 0.79 25.06 -58.52
C SER A 165 -0.73 25.05 -58.65
N GLU A 166 -1.43 24.43 -57.70
CA GLU A 166 -2.89 24.27 -57.75
C GLU A 166 -3.63 25.43 -57.10
N LEU A 167 -3.16 25.90 -55.93
CA LEU A 167 -3.87 26.89 -55.11
C LEU A 167 -3.13 28.23 -55.00
N SER A 168 -1.97 28.38 -55.65
CA SER A 168 -1.13 29.58 -55.57
C SER A 168 -0.75 29.98 -54.13
N ARG A 169 -0.68 28.99 -53.22
CA ARG A 169 -0.30 29.17 -51.82
C ARG A 169 1.14 28.73 -51.60
N TYR A 170 1.92 29.57 -50.92
CA TYR A 170 3.34 29.32 -50.67
C TYR A 170 3.53 28.59 -49.35
N ASN A 171 4.30 27.50 -49.37
CA ASN A 171 4.81 26.84 -48.17
C ASN A 171 6.27 26.45 -48.41
N TYR A 172 7.13 26.77 -47.44
CA TYR A 172 8.57 26.54 -47.53
C TYR A 172 9.00 25.47 -46.55
N ILE A 173 9.63 24.43 -47.07
CA ILE A 173 10.22 23.35 -46.28
C ILE A 173 11.72 23.58 -46.21
N THR A 174 12.28 23.53 -45.00
CA THR A 174 13.70 23.77 -44.76
C THR A 174 14.29 22.66 -43.91
N PRO A 175 15.63 22.49 -43.89
CA PRO A 175 16.27 21.57 -42.97
C PRO A 175 15.95 21.83 -41.49
N LYS A 176 15.75 23.11 -41.13
CA LYS A 176 15.30 23.47 -39.77
C LYS A 176 13.92 22.89 -39.46
N SER A 177 13.00 22.87 -40.42
CA SER A 177 11.70 22.21 -40.26
C SER A 177 11.83 20.69 -40.01
N TYR A 178 12.85 20.05 -40.57
CA TYR A 178 13.18 18.64 -40.29
C TYR A 178 13.69 18.44 -38.86
N LEU A 179 14.60 19.31 -38.41
CA LEU A 179 15.05 19.30 -37.01
C LEU A 179 13.90 19.57 -36.04
N ASP A 180 12.97 20.47 -36.39
CA ASP A 180 11.77 20.75 -35.62
C ASP A 180 10.85 19.51 -35.53
N LEU A 181 10.73 18.71 -36.60
CA LEU A 181 10.00 17.43 -36.54
C LEU A 181 10.66 16.48 -35.53
N LEU A 182 11.98 16.29 -35.62
CA LEU A 182 12.71 15.34 -34.77
C LEU A 182 12.69 15.76 -33.29
N SER A 183 12.88 17.06 -33.02
CA SER A 183 12.82 17.60 -31.66
C SER A 183 11.41 17.53 -31.09
N LEU A 184 10.38 17.81 -31.90
CA LEU A 184 8.99 17.68 -31.50
C LEU A 184 8.64 16.23 -31.21
N PHE A 185 9.06 15.30 -32.07
CA PHE A 185 8.86 13.87 -31.87
C PHE A 185 9.46 13.41 -30.54
N SER A 186 10.71 13.79 -30.23
CA SER A 186 11.39 13.49 -28.97
C SER A 186 10.59 13.96 -27.74
N VAL A 187 10.07 15.18 -27.77
CA VAL A 187 9.26 15.72 -26.66
C VAL A 187 7.92 14.99 -26.54
N LEU A 188 7.23 14.77 -27.67
CA LEU A 188 5.91 14.16 -27.68
C LEU A 188 5.95 12.68 -27.30
N ILE A 189 6.97 11.93 -27.74
CA ILE A 189 7.09 10.49 -27.45
C ILE A 189 7.34 10.27 -25.96
N GLY A 190 8.24 11.05 -25.35
CA GLY A 190 8.51 10.98 -23.92
C GLY A 190 7.28 11.33 -23.09
N MET A 191 6.60 12.43 -23.42
CA MET A 191 5.36 12.82 -22.77
C MET A 191 4.26 11.75 -22.89
N LYS A 192 4.03 11.22 -24.10
CA LYS A 192 2.93 10.27 -24.35
C LYS A 192 3.21 8.90 -23.75
N ILE A 193 4.44 8.40 -23.83
CA ILE A 193 4.84 7.14 -23.18
C ILE A 193 4.68 7.25 -21.67
N GLN A 194 5.14 8.35 -21.07
CA GLN A 194 5.04 8.54 -19.63
C GLN A 194 3.58 8.62 -19.18
N MET A 195 2.74 9.35 -19.91
CA MET A 195 1.29 9.39 -19.67
C MET A 195 0.66 7.99 -19.71
N LEU A 196 0.88 7.24 -20.81
CA LEU A 196 0.32 5.89 -20.96
C LEU A 196 0.85 4.90 -19.91
N ARG A 197 2.13 4.99 -19.55
CA ARG A 197 2.75 4.17 -18.49
C ARG A 197 2.16 4.48 -17.12
N ASN A 198 1.95 5.76 -16.80
CA ASN A 198 1.33 6.17 -15.54
C ASN A 198 -0.10 5.64 -15.45
N ASP A 199 -0.91 5.81 -16.49
CA ASP A 199 -2.29 5.32 -16.54
C ASP A 199 -2.33 3.79 -16.41
N ARG A 200 -1.46 3.08 -17.14
CA ARG A 200 -1.33 1.62 -17.05
C ARG A 200 -0.91 1.18 -15.65
N ASN A 201 0.12 1.78 -15.07
CA ASN A 201 0.65 1.39 -13.76
C ASN A 201 -0.39 1.64 -12.66
N ARG A 202 -1.14 2.75 -12.75
CA ARG A 202 -2.23 3.07 -11.83
C ARG A 202 -3.35 2.02 -11.90
N MET A 203 -3.82 1.70 -13.11
CA MET A 203 -4.84 0.66 -13.30
C MET A 203 -4.35 -0.73 -12.89
N LYS A 204 -3.11 -1.08 -13.26
CA LYS A 204 -2.50 -2.34 -12.88
C LYS A 204 -2.36 -2.47 -11.36
N GLY A 205 -1.95 -1.41 -10.67
CA GLY A 205 -1.86 -1.42 -9.21
C GLY A 205 -3.21 -1.70 -8.52
N GLY A 206 -4.29 -1.07 -9.01
CA GLY A 206 -5.64 -1.35 -8.52
C GLY A 206 -6.11 -2.78 -8.83
N LEU A 207 -5.87 -3.25 -10.06
CA LEU A 207 -6.23 -4.60 -10.48
C LEU A 207 -5.44 -5.68 -9.73
N ASP A 208 -4.13 -5.53 -9.58
CA ASP A 208 -3.26 -6.48 -8.88
C ASP A 208 -3.69 -6.62 -7.41
N LYS A 209 -4.12 -5.52 -6.77
CA LYS A 209 -4.71 -5.58 -5.42
C LYS A 209 -6.02 -6.36 -5.40
N LEU A 210 -6.94 -6.12 -6.34
CA LEU A 210 -8.19 -6.89 -6.43
C LEU A 210 -7.95 -8.39 -6.69
N LEU A 211 -6.98 -8.72 -7.54
CA LEU A 211 -6.61 -10.12 -7.82
C LEU A 211 -6.02 -10.80 -6.59
N ARG A 212 -5.10 -10.14 -5.87
CA ARG A 212 -4.57 -10.64 -4.60
C ARG A 212 -5.65 -10.81 -3.55
N THR A 213 -6.56 -9.85 -3.41
CA THR A 213 -7.70 -9.98 -2.51
C THR A 213 -8.58 -11.16 -2.89
N ALA A 214 -8.83 -11.41 -4.18
CA ALA A 214 -9.58 -12.59 -4.62
C ALA A 214 -8.87 -13.91 -4.29
N GLU A 215 -7.54 -13.98 -4.43
CA GLU A 215 -6.74 -15.14 -4.03
C GLU A 215 -6.75 -15.36 -2.51
N ASP A 216 -6.61 -14.30 -1.72
CA ASP A 216 -6.66 -14.36 -0.25
C ASP A 216 -8.04 -14.83 0.24
N VAL A 217 -9.11 -14.40 -0.43
CA VAL A 217 -10.48 -14.82 -0.13
C VAL A 217 -10.71 -16.29 -0.44
N ALA A 218 -10.19 -16.78 -1.57
CA ALA A 218 -10.26 -18.19 -1.90
C ALA A 218 -9.57 -19.05 -0.82
N LYS A 219 -8.38 -18.64 -0.35
CA LYS A 219 -7.67 -19.32 0.74
C LYS A 219 -8.43 -19.25 2.06
N MET A 220 -8.97 -18.08 2.44
CA MET A 220 -9.80 -17.93 3.64
C MET A 220 -11.05 -18.82 3.59
N GLN A 221 -11.62 -19.00 2.40
CA GLN A 221 -12.78 -19.87 2.20
C GLN A 221 -12.42 -21.35 2.35
N GLU A 222 -11.28 -21.79 1.80
CA GLU A 222 -10.74 -23.14 2.05
C GLU A 222 -10.43 -23.36 3.54
N GLU A 223 -9.81 -22.38 4.21
CA GLU A 223 -9.54 -22.42 5.65
C GLU A 223 -10.83 -22.53 6.47
N LEU A 224 -11.87 -21.75 6.13
CA LEU A 224 -13.16 -21.83 6.81
C LEU A 224 -13.84 -23.19 6.61
N GLU A 225 -13.82 -23.72 5.39
CA GLU A 225 -14.34 -25.06 5.07
C GLU A 225 -13.60 -26.15 5.84
N SER A 226 -12.29 -25.99 6.07
CA SER A 226 -11.49 -26.92 6.88
C SER A 226 -11.73 -26.78 8.39
N MET A 227 -12.00 -25.57 8.89
CA MET A 227 -12.21 -25.32 10.32
C MET A 227 -13.63 -25.63 10.80
N ARG A 228 -14.65 -25.56 9.94
CA ARG A 228 -16.03 -25.93 10.29
C ARG A 228 -16.17 -27.34 10.89
N PRO A 229 -15.64 -28.42 10.28
CA PRO A 229 -15.74 -29.76 10.88
C PRO A 229 -14.93 -29.87 12.18
N LEU A 230 -13.79 -29.17 12.28
CA LEU A 230 -12.98 -29.17 13.51
C LEU A 230 -13.71 -28.47 14.68
N LEU A 231 -14.48 -27.41 14.40
CA LEU A 231 -15.31 -26.74 15.39
C LEU A 231 -16.47 -27.63 15.84
N GLU A 232 -17.09 -28.36 14.90
CA GLU A 232 -18.19 -29.29 15.21
C GLU A 232 -17.70 -30.49 16.03
N GLU A 233 -16.52 -31.04 15.69
CA GLU A 233 -15.84 -32.08 16.48
C GLU A 233 -15.48 -31.56 17.88
N ALA A 234 -14.85 -30.38 17.99
CA ALA A 234 -14.53 -29.78 19.28
C ALA A 234 -15.78 -29.48 20.13
N ALA A 235 -16.88 -29.04 19.51
CA ALA A 235 -18.15 -28.83 20.19
C ALA A 235 -18.73 -30.15 20.72
N GLN A 236 -18.68 -31.22 19.93
CA GLN A 236 -19.15 -32.54 20.32
C GLN A 236 -18.28 -33.16 21.43
N ASP A 237 -16.96 -32.99 21.35
CA ASP A 237 -16.01 -33.41 22.39
C ASP A 237 -16.23 -32.66 23.71
N THR A 238 -16.55 -31.38 23.64
CA THR A 238 -16.91 -30.58 24.82
C THR A 238 -18.20 -31.08 25.46
N ILE A 239 -19.22 -31.44 24.67
CA ILE A 239 -20.48 -32.00 25.18
C ILE A 239 -20.26 -33.38 25.81
N THR A 240 -19.54 -34.28 25.14
CA THR A 240 -19.29 -35.64 25.65
C THR A 240 -18.40 -35.66 26.89
N THR A 241 -17.40 -34.78 26.98
CA THR A 241 -16.61 -34.63 28.21
C THR A 241 -17.44 -34.05 29.36
N MET A 242 -18.35 -33.11 29.09
CA MET A 242 -19.28 -32.59 30.09
C MET A 242 -20.23 -33.67 30.62
N GLU A 243 -20.77 -34.52 29.76
CA GLU A 243 -21.64 -35.63 30.16
C GLU A 243 -20.89 -36.65 31.02
N LYS A 244 -19.66 -37.00 30.65
CA LYS A 244 -18.80 -37.90 31.46
C LYS A 244 -18.49 -37.31 32.83
N ILE A 245 -18.14 -36.02 32.91
CA ILE A 245 -17.94 -35.33 34.20
C ILE A 245 -19.21 -35.42 35.05
N LYS A 246 -20.41 -35.19 34.48
CA LYS A 246 -21.67 -35.29 35.23
C LYS A 246 -21.91 -36.70 35.79
N VAL A 247 -21.66 -37.74 34.99
CA VAL A 247 -21.82 -39.13 35.42
C VAL A 247 -20.79 -39.48 36.50
N ASP A 248 -19.51 -39.18 36.28
CA ASP A 248 -18.44 -39.51 37.22
C ASP A 248 -18.57 -38.69 38.53
N THR A 249 -19.06 -37.45 38.47
CA THR A 249 -19.36 -36.64 39.66
C THR A 249 -20.50 -37.25 40.47
N ALA A 250 -21.54 -37.80 39.82
CA ALA A 250 -22.62 -38.47 40.54
C ALA A 250 -22.13 -39.76 41.22
N ILE A 251 -21.26 -40.52 40.56
CA ILE A 251 -20.61 -41.73 41.13
C ILE A 251 -19.70 -41.35 42.31
N ALA A 252 -18.93 -40.27 42.20
CA ALA A 252 -18.08 -39.77 43.28
C ALA A 252 -18.92 -39.40 44.51
N GLU A 253 -20.06 -38.73 44.32
CA GLU A 253 -20.92 -38.31 45.42
C GLU A 253 -21.61 -39.50 46.10
N GLU A 254 -21.98 -40.54 45.36
CA GLU A 254 -22.47 -41.81 45.91
C GLU A 254 -21.37 -42.53 46.70
N THR A 255 -20.16 -42.59 46.15
CA THR A 255 -18.99 -43.22 46.81
C THR A 255 -18.58 -42.44 48.06
N ARG A 256 -18.69 -41.11 48.06
CA ARG A 256 -18.43 -40.23 49.20
C ARG A 256 -19.38 -40.51 50.37
N LYS A 257 -20.67 -40.72 50.07
CA LYS A 257 -21.65 -41.13 51.08
C LYS A 257 -21.32 -42.49 51.67
N ALA A 258 -20.98 -43.47 50.84
CA ALA A 258 -20.60 -44.81 51.30
C ALA A 258 -19.34 -44.78 52.20
N VAL A 259 -18.31 -43.99 51.82
CA VAL A 259 -17.10 -43.81 52.64
C VAL A 259 -17.43 -43.16 54.00
N SER A 260 -18.32 -42.16 54.03
CA SER A 260 -18.74 -41.51 55.27
C SER A 260 -19.50 -42.46 56.21
N GLU A 261 -20.34 -43.34 55.65
CA GLU A 261 -21.07 -44.36 56.42
C GLU A 261 -20.13 -45.43 57.00
N GLU A 262 -19.14 -45.89 56.24
CA GLU A 262 -18.13 -46.85 56.72
C GLU A 262 -17.17 -46.22 57.75
N GLU A 263 -16.85 -44.93 57.60
CA GLU A 263 -16.02 -44.19 58.57
C GLU A 263 -16.74 -44.05 59.93
N ALA A 264 -18.06 -43.80 59.89
CA ALA A 264 -18.88 -43.77 61.10
C ALA A 264 -18.92 -45.12 61.82
N LYS A 265 -19.04 -46.24 61.07
CA LYS A 265 -19.02 -47.60 61.63
C LYS A 265 -17.66 -47.95 62.25
N ALA A 266 -16.56 -47.63 61.57
CA ALA A 266 -15.20 -47.84 62.08
C ALA A 266 -14.96 -47.05 63.38
N THR A 267 -15.44 -45.80 63.44
CA THR A 267 -15.31 -44.94 64.64
C THR A 267 -16.07 -45.51 65.85
N VAL A 268 -17.28 -46.05 65.65
CA VAL A 268 -18.05 -46.67 66.73
C VAL A 268 -17.36 -47.93 67.27
N LYS A 269 -16.81 -48.78 66.39
CA LYS A 269 -16.07 -49.99 66.80
C LYS A 269 -14.74 -49.65 67.51
N ALA A 270 -14.06 -48.58 67.10
CA ALA A 270 -12.86 -48.07 67.78
C ALA A 270 -13.11 -47.65 69.23
N ASN A 271 -14.21 -46.94 69.47
CA ASN A 271 -14.57 -46.53 70.83
C ASN A 271 -14.93 -47.72 71.73
N LEU A 272 -15.56 -48.77 71.18
CA LEU A 272 -15.91 -49.99 71.91
C LEU A 272 -14.68 -50.81 72.31
N ALA A 273 -13.72 -51.00 71.39
CA ALA A 273 -12.47 -51.72 71.68
C ALA A 273 -11.63 -51.01 72.76
N GLN A 274 -11.58 -49.68 72.71
CA GLN A 274 -10.85 -48.87 73.70
C GLN A 274 -11.48 -48.94 75.10
N ALA A 275 -12.81 -48.91 75.21
CA ALA A 275 -13.50 -49.00 76.51
C ALA A 275 -13.29 -50.35 77.20
N ILE A 276 -13.20 -51.45 76.43
CA ILE A 276 -12.92 -52.81 76.95
C ILE A 276 -11.47 -52.92 77.44
N ALA A 277 -10.54 -52.18 76.81
CA ALA A 277 -9.13 -52.13 77.21
C ALA A 277 -8.92 -51.46 78.58
N ASP A 278 -9.58 -50.33 78.78
CA ASP A 278 -9.43 -49.53 80.00
C ASP A 278 -10.02 -50.25 81.23
N ASP A 279 -11.08 -51.05 81.04
CA ASP A 279 -11.74 -51.81 82.11
C ASP A 279 -10.95 -53.07 82.54
N ALA A 280 -10.26 -53.73 81.60
CA ALA A 280 -9.40 -54.88 81.91
C ALA A 280 -8.12 -54.50 82.68
N GLN A 281 -7.59 -53.29 82.43
CA GLN A 281 -6.39 -52.79 83.08
C GLN A 281 -6.64 -52.39 84.54
N LYS A 282 -7.82 -51.80 84.82
CA LYS A 282 -8.21 -51.33 86.16
C LYS A 282 -8.31 -52.45 87.20
N ASP A 283 -8.80 -53.63 86.81
CA ASP A 283 -8.97 -54.78 87.73
C ASP A 283 -7.65 -55.47 88.09
N LEU A 284 -6.64 -55.35 87.22
CA LEU A 284 -5.30 -55.94 87.43
C LEU A 284 -4.48 -55.14 88.47
N ASP A 285 -4.73 -53.84 88.57
CA ASP A 285 -4.04 -52.92 89.47
C ASP A 285 -4.42 -53.09 90.96
N GLU A 286 -5.50 -53.83 91.29
CA GLU A 286 -5.94 -54.06 92.68
C GLU A 286 -5.12 -55.14 93.44
N ALA A 287 -4.47 -56.06 92.73
CA ALA A 287 -3.73 -57.19 93.31
C ALA A 287 -2.22 -56.95 93.42
N LEU A 288 -1.66 -56.18 92.49
CA LEU A 288 -0.23 -55.96 92.34
C LEU A 288 0.44 -55.31 93.57
N PRO A 289 -0.18 -54.30 94.25
CA PRO A 289 0.45 -53.65 95.40
C PRO A 289 0.67 -54.59 96.59
N ALA A 290 -0.25 -55.54 96.81
CA ALA A 290 -0.17 -56.50 97.91
C ALA A 290 0.90 -57.58 97.65
N LEU A 291 1.08 -57.98 96.39
CA LEU A 291 2.12 -58.93 95.98
C LEU A 291 3.52 -58.31 96.06
N ASP A 292 3.67 -57.08 95.56
CA ASP A 292 4.95 -56.37 95.58
C ASP A 292 5.41 -56.05 97.01
N ALA A 293 4.48 -55.68 97.90
CA ALA A 293 4.77 -55.46 99.32
C ALA A 293 5.29 -56.74 100.03
N ALA A 294 4.71 -57.90 99.70
CA ALA A 294 5.13 -59.17 100.29
C ALA A 294 6.51 -59.63 99.77
N LEU A 295 6.79 -59.45 98.48
CA LEU A 295 8.10 -59.73 97.89
C LEU A 295 9.19 -58.78 98.40
N ALA A 296 8.87 -57.50 98.62
CA ALA A 296 9.78 -56.54 99.23
C ALA A 296 10.11 -56.92 100.68
N SER A 297 9.10 -57.32 101.47
CA SER A 297 9.28 -57.78 102.85
C SER A 297 10.18 -59.03 102.92
N LEU A 298 10.05 -59.97 101.98
CA LEU A 298 10.92 -61.15 101.87
C LEU A 298 12.38 -60.83 101.54
N LYS A 299 12.65 -59.79 100.73
CA LYS A 299 14.03 -59.37 100.39
C LYS A 299 14.79 -58.81 101.59
N SER A 300 14.08 -58.38 102.64
CA SER A 300 14.69 -57.82 103.84
C SER A 300 15.20 -58.87 104.85
N LEU A 301 14.86 -60.15 104.65
CA LEU A 301 15.35 -61.25 105.49
C LEU A 301 16.78 -61.65 105.12
N ASN A 302 17.64 -61.82 106.12
CA ASN A 302 19.01 -62.29 105.92
C ASN A 302 19.14 -63.80 106.27
N LYS A 303 20.29 -64.40 105.93
CA LYS A 303 20.52 -65.84 106.18
C LYS A 303 20.47 -66.22 107.66
N ASN A 304 20.82 -65.29 108.55
CA ASN A 304 20.86 -65.53 109.99
C ASN A 304 19.45 -65.69 110.57
N ASP A 305 18.48 -64.90 110.08
CA ASP A 305 17.07 -64.96 110.49
C ASP A 305 16.45 -66.34 110.21
N VAL A 306 16.81 -66.97 109.10
CA VAL A 306 16.35 -68.31 108.71
C VAL A 306 17.05 -69.41 109.53
N THR A 307 18.34 -69.24 109.84
CA THR A 307 19.05 -70.18 110.73
C THR A 307 18.53 -70.14 112.17
N GLU A 308 18.07 -68.99 112.65
CA GLU A 308 17.47 -68.82 113.99
C GLU A 308 16.20 -69.66 114.13
N VAL A 309 15.30 -69.58 113.14
CA VAL A 309 14.05 -70.37 113.12
C VAL A 309 14.34 -71.88 113.09
N ARG A 310 15.37 -72.31 112.36
CA ARG A 310 15.78 -73.73 112.29
C ARG A 310 16.35 -74.25 113.63
N GLY A 311 17.10 -73.43 114.36
CA GLY A 311 17.80 -73.83 115.60
C GLY A 311 16.86 -74.14 116.78
N MET A 312 15.57 -73.84 116.68
CA MET A 312 14.60 -74.02 117.77
C MET A 312 14.28 -75.50 118.01
N GLN A 313 14.65 -76.01 119.20
CA GLN A 313 14.35 -77.38 119.62
C GLN A 313 12.85 -77.59 119.94
N ARG A 314 12.16 -76.55 120.43
CA ARG A 314 10.70 -76.51 120.63
C ARG A 314 10.15 -75.17 120.13
N PRO A 315 9.71 -75.06 118.86
CA PRO A 315 9.22 -73.79 118.31
C PRO A 315 7.87 -73.38 118.93
N PRO A 316 7.59 -72.07 119.06
CA PRO A 316 6.25 -71.57 119.37
C PRO A 316 5.24 -71.95 118.29
N VAL A 317 3.96 -72.06 118.67
CA VAL A 317 2.86 -72.50 117.78
C VAL A 317 2.78 -71.66 116.50
N GLY A 318 2.93 -70.33 116.59
CA GLY A 318 2.88 -69.45 115.41
C GLY A 318 4.00 -69.71 114.38
N VAL A 319 5.19 -70.09 114.83
CA VAL A 319 6.32 -70.46 113.92
C VAL A 319 6.03 -71.79 113.23
N LYS A 320 5.42 -72.74 113.95
CA LYS A 320 5.03 -74.04 113.39
C LYS A 320 3.99 -73.88 112.26
N LEU A 321 2.98 -73.03 112.45
CA LEU A 321 1.96 -72.73 111.44
C LEU A 321 2.53 -72.09 110.17
N VAL A 322 3.52 -71.19 110.28
CA VAL A 322 4.20 -70.56 109.13
C VAL A 322 4.99 -71.57 108.31
N ILE A 323 5.76 -72.43 108.96
CA ILE A 323 6.53 -73.45 108.26
C ILE A 323 5.60 -74.52 107.65
N GLU A 324 4.49 -74.85 108.32
CA GLU A 324 3.43 -75.70 107.77
C GLU A 324 2.83 -75.12 106.48
N ALA A 325 2.38 -73.86 106.52
CA ALA A 325 1.76 -73.21 105.36
C ALA A 325 2.72 -73.11 104.17
N VAL A 326 4.02 -72.87 104.42
CA VAL A 326 5.05 -72.86 103.38
C VAL A 326 5.32 -74.26 102.83
N CYS A 327 5.37 -75.28 103.69
CA CYS A 327 5.50 -76.67 103.25
C CYS A 327 4.34 -77.07 102.34
N ILE A 328 3.11 -76.61 102.63
CA ILE A 328 1.94 -76.84 101.79
C ILE A 328 2.05 -76.08 100.47
N MET A 329 2.45 -74.80 100.47
CA MET A 329 2.69 -74.02 99.23
C MET A 329 3.71 -74.70 98.31
N LYS A 330 4.68 -75.40 98.90
CA LYS A 330 5.77 -76.11 98.21
C LYS A 330 5.50 -77.59 97.95
N GLY A 331 4.35 -78.12 98.38
CA GLY A 331 3.97 -79.52 98.18
C GLY A 331 4.78 -80.56 98.97
N ILE A 332 5.36 -80.21 100.13
CA ILE A 332 6.15 -81.12 100.97
C ILE A 332 5.23 -81.96 101.86
N LYS A 333 5.43 -83.28 101.85
CA LYS A 333 4.60 -84.25 102.59
C LYS A 333 4.96 -84.31 104.09
N PRO A 334 3.98 -84.42 105.01
CA PRO A 334 4.24 -84.50 106.45
C PRO A 334 4.78 -85.86 106.88
N LYS A 335 5.40 -85.91 108.06
CA LYS A 335 5.78 -87.16 108.73
C LYS A 335 4.72 -87.53 109.78
N LYS A 336 4.17 -88.74 109.72
CA LYS A 336 3.13 -89.18 110.68
C LYS A 336 3.75 -89.61 112.01
N VAL A 337 3.37 -88.97 113.10
CA VAL A 337 3.83 -89.28 114.47
C VAL A 337 2.66 -89.71 115.34
N ALA A 338 2.90 -90.55 116.34
CA ALA A 338 1.85 -91.01 117.26
C ALA A 338 1.37 -89.86 118.16
N GLY A 339 0.06 -89.61 118.21
CA GLY A 339 -0.56 -88.54 118.98
C GLY A 339 -0.75 -88.89 120.47
N GLU A 340 -1.11 -87.89 121.28
CA GLU A 340 -1.25 -87.99 122.74
C GLU A 340 -2.36 -88.96 123.22
N LYS A 341 -3.19 -89.49 122.31
CA LYS A 341 -4.18 -90.55 122.59
C LYS A 341 -3.80 -91.84 121.84
N PRO A 342 -3.71 -93.01 122.53
CA PRO A 342 -3.33 -94.27 121.91
C PRO A 342 -4.23 -94.61 120.70
N GLY A 343 -3.63 -94.70 119.51
CA GLY A 343 -4.33 -95.04 118.26
C GLY A 343 -4.49 -93.89 117.24
N THR A 344 -4.19 -92.63 117.59
CA THR A 344 -4.25 -91.49 116.65
C THR A 344 -2.87 -91.13 116.09
N LYS A 345 -2.78 -90.84 114.79
CA LYS A 345 -1.55 -90.37 114.11
C LYS A 345 -1.75 -88.92 113.67
N ILE A 346 -0.89 -88.01 114.09
CA ILE A 346 -0.93 -86.58 113.72
C ILE A 346 0.19 -86.32 112.70
N ASP A 347 -0.13 -85.52 111.69
CA ASP A 347 0.80 -85.10 110.66
C ASP A 347 1.73 -84.00 111.22
N ASP A 348 3.03 -84.28 111.29
CA ASP A 348 4.03 -83.31 111.72
C ASP A 348 4.83 -82.81 110.51
N TYR A 349 4.66 -81.53 110.22
CA TYR A 349 5.36 -80.82 109.15
C TYR A 349 6.64 -80.12 109.63
N TRP A 350 6.89 -80.09 110.94
CA TRP A 350 8.06 -79.39 111.48
C TRP A 350 9.38 -80.09 111.14
N GLU A 351 9.45 -81.42 111.29
CA GLU A 351 10.66 -82.17 110.91
C GLU A 351 10.97 -82.12 109.39
N PRO A 352 9.99 -82.32 108.48
CA PRO A 352 10.19 -82.03 107.05
C PRO A 352 10.54 -80.57 106.76
N GLY A 353 9.89 -79.62 107.45
CA GLY A 353 10.12 -78.18 107.31
C GLY A 353 11.51 -77.73 107.76
N LYS A 354 12.10 -78.34 108.79
CA LYS A 354 13.51 -78.15 109.16
C LYS A 354 14.47 -78.52 108.03
N GLY A 355 14.13 -79.54 107.24
CA GLY A 355 14.88 -79.91 106.04
C GLY A 355 14.84 -78.82 104.97
N LEU A 356 13.69 -78.18 104.78
CA LEU A 356 13.53 -77.02 103.87
C LEU A 356 14.38 -75.82 104.31
N LEU A 357 14.52 -75.61 105.61
CA LEU A 357 15.32 -74.52 106.21
C LEU A 357 16.83 -74.85 106.30
N GLN A 358 17.28 -76.03 105.84
CA GLN A 358 18.68 -76.47 105.99
C GLN A 358 19.69 -75.61 105.22
N ASP A 359 19.28 -75.10 104.05
CA ASP A 359 20.05 -74.15 103.23
C ASP A 359 19.27 -72.82 103.10
N PRO A 360 19.58 -71.82 103.95
CA PRO A 360 18.87 -70.54 103.98
C PRO A 360 18.83 -69.79 102.65
N ALA A 361 19.89 -69.90 101.85
CA ALA A 361 20.01 -69.16 100.59
C ALA A 361 19.05 -69.74 99.53
N LYS A 362 19.04 -71.07 99.37
CA LYS A 362 18.14 -71.76 98.45
C LYS A 362 16.67 -71.61 98.85
N PHE A 363 16.38 -71.61 100.15
CA PHE A 363 15.01 -71.43 100.63
C PHE A 363 14.42 -70.08 100.21
N LEU A 364 15.11 -68.97 100.48
CA LEU A 364 14.63 -67.62 100.11
C LEU A 364 14.51 -67.44 98.59
N GLU A 365 15.50 -67.90 97.81
CA GLU A 365 15.47 -67.83 96.34
C GLU A 365 14.25 -68.58 95.77
N SER A 366 13.93 -69.72 96.37
CA SER A 366 12.80 -70.54 95.94
C SER A 366 11.43 -69.88 96.21
N LEU A 367 11.33 -68.89 97.10
CA LEU A 367 10.10 -68.11 97.31
C LEU A 367 9.95 -66.99 96.26
N PHE A 368 11.06 -66.43 95.77
CA PHE A 368 11.03 -65.41 94.70
C PHE A 368 10.67 -65.97 93.33
N LYS A 369 11.15 -67.18 93.01
CA LYS A 369 10.93 -67.85 91.72
C LYS A 369 9.67 -68.72 91.68
N TYR A 370 8.75 -68.53 92.62
CA TYR A 370 7.50 -69.29 92.63
C TYR A 370 6.58 -68.83 91.50
N ASP A 371 6.03 -69.77 90.74
CA ASP A 371 5.09 -69.48 89.64
C ASP A 371 3.76 -68.98 90.23
N LYS A 372 3.58 -67.67 90.19
CA LYS A 372 2.41 -66.97 90.75
C LYS A 372 1.18 -67.04 89.84
N ASP A 373 1.36 -67.31 88.56
CA ASP A 373 0.29 -67.30 87.56
C ASP A 373 -0.38 -68.69 87.46
N ASN A 374 0.31 -69.77 87.88
CA ASN A 374 -0.18 -71.16 87.82
C ASN A 374 -0.16 -71.92 89.16
N ILE A 375 -0.79 -71.40 90.21
CA ILE A 375 -0.92 -72.11 91.50
C ILE A 375 -2.03 -73.19 91.43
N PRO A 376 -1.74 -74.48 91.73
CA PRO A 376 -2.77 -75.53 91.68
C PRO A 376 -3.87 -75.33 92.74
N GLU A 377 -5.13 -75.51 92.34
CA GLU A 377 -6.31 -75.29 93.20
C GLU A 377 -6.33 -76.22 94.44
N SER A 378 -5.67 -77.38 94.36
CA SER A 378 -5.46 -78.28 95.49
C SER A 378 -4.60 -77.68 96.61
N VAL A 379 -3.63 -76.82 96.28
CA VAL A 379 -2.73 -76.16 97.24
C VAL A 379 -3.44 -75.02 97.96
N ILE A 380 -4.23 -74.23 97.22
CA ILE A 380 -5.05 -73.13 97.78
C ILE A 380 -6.10 -73.67 98.77
N LYS A 381 -6.77 -74.78 98.44
CA LYS A 381 -7.74 -75.43 99.36
C LYS A 381 -7.11 -75.91 100.67
N LEU A 382 -5.87 -76.39 100.62
CA LEU A 382 -5.16 -76.85 101.83
C LEU A 382 -4.65 -75.70 102.71
N ILE A 383 -4.47 -74.50 102.13
CA ILE A 383 -3.98 -73.30 102.83
C ILE A 383 -5.12 -72.42 103.36
N GLN A 384 -6.31 -72.50 102.76
CA GLN A 384 -7.48 -71.73 103.18
C GLN A 384 -7.72 -71.76 104.72
N PRO A 385 -7.68 -72.92 105.41
CA PRO A 385 -7.87 -72.96 106.86
C PRO A 385 -6.79 -72.20 107.66
N TYR A 386 -5.58 -72.05 107.10
CA TYR A 386 -4.51 -71.24 107.70
C TYR A 386 -4.76 -69.75 107.46
N ILE A 387 -5.25 -69.34 106.29
CA ILE A 387 -5.54 -67.92 105.98
C ILE A 387 -6.66 -67.37 106.87
N ASP A 388 -7.65 -68.22 107.19
CA ASP A 388 -8.80 -67.89 108.02
C ASP A 388 -8.52 -67.97 109.54
N ASN A 389 -7.32 -68.43 109.94
CA ASN A 389 -6.93 -68.53 111.34
C ASN A 389 -6.34 -67.21 111.86
N ASP A 390 -6.90 -66.68 112.96
CA ASP A 390 -6.47 -65.43 113.60
C ASP A 390 -5.00 -65.47 114.10
N ASP A 391 -4.51 -66.64 114.49
CA ASP A 391 -3.11 -66.84 114.90
C ASP A 391 -2.13 -66.80 113.72
N PHE A 392 -2.64 -66.89 112.49
CA PHE A 392 -1.89 -66.84 111.23
C PHE A 392 -2.02 -65.48 110.52
N MET A 393 -2.13 -64.41 111.30
CA MET A 393 -2.01 -63.04 110.81
C MET A 393 -0.57 -62.53 110.94
N PRO A 394 -0.06 -61.75 109.97
CA PRO A 394 1.26 -61.14 110.06
C PRO A 394 1.48 -60.37 111.36
N ALA A 395 0.46 -59.66 111.86
CA ALA A 395 0.52 -58.92 113.12
C ALA A 395 0.62 -59.82 114.37
N ALA A 396 0.03 -61.02 114.35
CA ALA A 396 0.11 -61.99 115.43
C ALA A 396 1.48 -62.70 115.43
N ILE A 397 1.96 -63.10 114.25
CA ILE A 397 3.25 -63.76 114.06
C ILE A 397 4.43 -62.82 114.35
N ALA A 398 4.29 -61.52 114.09
CA ALA A 398 5.31 -60.50 114.39
C ALA A 398 5.69 -60.43 115.88
N LYS A 399 4.75 -60.75 116.78
CA LYS A 399 5.02 -60.80 118.22
C LYS A 399 5.89 -62.00 118.63
N VAL A 400 5.97 -63.02 117.78
CA VAL A 400 6.61 -64.31 118.07
C VAL A 400 7.91 -64.50 117.27
N SER A 401 7.93 -64.12 116.00
CA SER A 401 9.12 -64.14 115.15
C SER A 401 9.01 -63.14 114.00
N LYS A 402 9.96 -62.21 113.94
CA LYS A 402 10.06 -61.24 112.85
C LYS A 402 10.32 -61.92 111.50
N ALA A 403 11.17 -62.96 111.49
CA ALA A 403 11.50 -63.73 110.28
C ALA A 403 10.27 -64.45 109.68
N CYS A 404 9.41 -65.02 110.52
CA CYS A 404 8.21 -65.72 110.08
C CYS A 404 7.09 -64.79 109.59
N THR A 405 7.17 -63.49 109.92
CA THR A 405 6.17 -62.48 109.52
C THR A 405 6.18 -62.24 108.02
N SER A 406 7.35 -62.02 107.44
CA SER A 406 7.50 -61.78 105.99
C SER A 406 7.09 -63.01 105.18
N ILE A 407 7.38 -64.21 105.71
CA ILE A 407 6.99 -65.48 105.10
C ILE A 407 5.46 -65.67 105.14
N CYS A 408 4.81 -65.31 106.26
CA CYS A 408 3.34 -65.30 106.35
C CYS A 408 2.68 -64.32 105.37
N GLN A 409 3.20 -63.09 105.26
CA GLN A 409 2.69 -62.09 104.31
C GLN A 409 2.74 -62.60 102.86
N TRP A 410 3.82 -63.30 102.49
CA TRP A 410 3.97 -63.90 101.17
C TRP A 410 2.92 -64.97 100.86
N VAL A 411 2.64 -65.89 101.79
CA VAL A 411 1.62 -66.93 101.58
C VAL A 411 0.24 -66.29 101.37
N ARG A 412 -0.10 -65.23 102.13
CA ARG A 412 -1.37 -64.50 101.98
C ARG A 412 -1.47 -63.73 100.67
N ALA A 413 -0.38 -63.10 100.22
CA ALA A 413 -0.36 -62.35 98.97
C ALA A 413 -0.51 -63.25 97.73
N MET A 414 0.12 -64.42 97.74
CA MET A 414 0.00 -65.41 96.66
C MET A 414 -1.42 -65.97 96.55
N HIS A 415 -2.11 -66.17 97.67
CA HIS A 415 -3.53 -66.53 97.69
C HIS A 415 -4.41 -65.45 97.05
N LYS A 416 -4.23 -64.17 97.42
CA LYS A 416 -5.02 -63.05 96.88
C LYS A 416 -4.82 -62.86 95.35
N TYR A 417 -3.58 -62.98 94.86
CA TYR A 417 -3.27 -62.79 93.44
C TYR A 417 -3.95 -63.83 92.52
N HIS A 418 -4.02 -65.10 92.96
CA HIS A 418 -4.65 -66.18 92.20
C HIS A 418 -6.13 -65.91 91.88
N PHE A 419 -6.89 -65.34 92.82
CA PHE A 419 -8.32 -65.04 92.58
C PHE A 419 -8.53 -63.88 91.61
N ILE A 420 -7.64 -62.88 91.61
CA ILE A 420 -7.76 -61.70 90.75
C ILE A 420 -7.30 -62.02 89.33
N ALA A 421 -6.20 -62.76 89.15
CA ALA A 421 -5.74 -63.20 87.82
C ALA A 421 -6.81 -64.02 87.07
N ARG A 422 -7.58 -64.85 87.78
CA ARG A 422 -8.70 -65.62 87.22
C ARG A 422 -9.91 -64.76 86.83
N ALA A 423 -10.11 -63.62 87.48
CA ALA A 423 -11.22 -62.70 87.19
C ALA A 423 -10.98 -61.85 85.94
N VAL A 424 -9.71 -61.59 85.58
CA VAL A 424 -9.34 -60.71 84.45
C VAL A 424 -9.17 -61.47 83.12
N GLU A 425 -8.99 -62.79 83.14
CA GLU A 425 -8.82 -63.63 81.95
C GLU A 425 -9.96 -63.52 80.90
N PRO A 426 -11.26 -63.46 81.28
CA PRO A 426 -12.36 -63.29 80.32
C PRO A 426 -12.30 -61.94 79.58
N LYS A 427 -11.82 -60.88 80.24
CA LYS A 427 -11.75 -59.53 79.65
C LYS A 427 -10.63 -59.41 78.61
N ARG A 428 -9.52 -60.15 78.80
CA ARG A 428 -8.43 -60.25 77.81
C ARG A 428 -8.83 -60.98 76.53
N GLN A 429 -9.76 -61.94 76.61
CA GLN A 429 -10.31 -62.62 75.45
C GLN A 429 -11.24 -61.68 74.66
N ALA A 430 -12.14 -60.98 75.35
CA ALA A 430 -13.09 -60.04 74.74
C ALA A 430 -12.40 -58.86 74.03
N LEU A 431 -11.29 -58.36 74.57
CA LEU A 431 -10.48 -57.31 73.93
C LEU A 431 -9.88 -57.76 72.59
N ARG A 432 -9.46 -59.03 72.50
CA ARG A 432 -8.84 -59.58 71.28
C ARG A 432 -9.86 -59.69 70.16
N GLU A 433 -11.07 -60.14 70.47
CA GLU A 433 -12.19 -60.25 69.52
C GLU A 433 -12.64 -58.87 69.02
N ALA A 434 -12.72 -57.87 69.90
CA ALA A 434 -13.08 -56.50 69.51
C ALA A 434 -12.00 -55.83 68.62
N GLN A 435 -10.73 -56.16 68.81
CA GLN A 435 -9.62 -55.62 68.01
C GLN A 435 -9.58 -56.23 66.59
N GLU A 436 -9.88 -57.53 66.46
CA GLU A 436 -9.94 -58.20 65.14
C GLU A 436 -11.09 -57.66 64.27
N ASP A 437 -12.28 -57.39 64.85
CA ASP A 437 -13.43 -56.81 64.14
C ASP A 437 -13.18 -55.34 63.71
N LEU A 438 -12.39 -54.60 64.49
CA LEU A 438 -11.94 -53.25 64.13
C LEU A 438 -11.00 -53.26 62.93
N ASP A 439 -10.00 -54.14 62.94
CA ASP A 439 -9.01 -54.26 61.85
C ASP A 439 -9.66 -54.66 60.52
N GLU A 440 -10.69 -55.50 60.55
CA GLU A 440 -11.47 -55.86 59.35
C GLU A 440 -12.24 -54.65 58.80
N THR A 441 -12.92 -53.90 59.67
CA THR A 441 -13.69 -52.71 59.28
C THR A 441 -12.79 -51.59 58.75
N GLN A 442 -11.60 -51.43 59.32
CA GLN A 442 -10.61 -50.43 58.87
C GLN A 442 -10.06 -50.74 57.48
N LYS A 443 -9.85 -52.02 57.12
CA LYS A 443 -9.44 -52.42 55.77
C LYS A 443 -10.48 -52.10 54.72
N VAL A 444 -11.77 -52.28 55.04
CA VAL A 444 -12.87 -51.93 54.13
C VAL A 444 -12.92 -50.40 53.91
N LEU A 445 -12.71 -49.61 54.97
CA LEU A 445 -12.66 -48.16 54.89
C LEU A 445 -11.49 -47.66 54.02
N GLU A 446 -10.29 -48.23 54.16
CA GLU A 446 -9.12 -47.87 53.35
C GLU A 446 -9.34 -48.16 51.86
N VAL A 447 -9.94 -49.31 51.52
CA VAL A 447 -10.28 -49.64 50.13
C VAL A 447 -11.33 -48.68 49.56
N ALA A 448 -12.31 -48.28 50.37
CA ALA A 448 -13.33 -47.32 49.96
C ALA A 448 -12.75 -45.89 49.77
N LYS A 449 -11.83 -45.46 50.65
CA LYS A 449 -11.12 -44.18 50.54
C LYS A 449 -10.20 -44.14 49.31
N GLY A 450 -9.47 -45.22 49.01
CA GLY A 450 -8.65 -45.31 47.79
C GLY A 450 -9.48 -45.20 46.52
N ARG A 451 -10.66 -45.85 46.47
CA ARG A 451 -11.61 -45.70 45.35
C ARG A 451 -12.14 -44.28 45.19
N LEU A 452 -12.39 -43.57 46.29
CA LEU A 452 -12.81 -42.17 46.25
C LEU A 452 -11.72 -41.28 45.65
N GLU A 453 -10.48 -41.45 46.09
CA GLU A 453 -9.32 -40.69 45.61
C GLU A 453 -9.08 -40.91 44.10
N ASP A 454 -9.17 -42.15 43.64
CA ASP A 454 -9.05 -42.49 42.20
C ASP A 454 -10.14 -41.81 41.36
N VAL A 455 -11.39 -41.77 41.84
CA VAL A 455 -12.50 -41.11 41.14
C VAL A 455 -12.34 -39.59 41.17
N GLU A 456 -11.92 -38.99 42.30
CA GLU A 456 -11.69 -37.54 42.41
C GLU A 456 -10.51 -37.07 41.52
N LEU A 457 -9.42 -37.83 41.45
CA LEU A 457 -8.32 -37.59 40.51
C LEU A 457 -8.77 -37.73 39.05
N GLY A 458 -9.64 -38.70 38.76
CA GLY A 458 -10.27 -38.87 37.45
C GLY A 458 -11.11 -37.67 37.04
N ILE A 459 -11.93 -37.14 37.95
CA ILE A 459 -12.76 -35.94 37.74
C ILE A 459 -11.87 -34.72 37.50
N ALA A 460 -10.84 -34.47 38.32
CA ALA A 460 -9.94 -33.33 38.14
C ALA A 460 -9.22 -33.37 36.77
N ALA A 461 -8.80 -34.56 36.33
CA ALA A 461 -8.20 -34.74 35.00
C ALA A 461 -9.21 -34.50 33.86
N LEU A 462 -10.47 -34.90 34.03
CA LEU A 462 -11.54 -34.64 33.07
C LEU A 462 -11.93 -33.15 33.04
N GLU A 463 -11.99 -32.46 34.18
CA GLU A 463 -12.24 -31.02 34.28
C GLU A 463 -11.14 -30.19 33.57
N ALA A 464 -9.87 -30.56 33.75
CA ALA A 464 -8.76 -29.93 33.04
C ALA A 464 -8.87 -30.13 31.52
N LYS A 465 -9.23 -31.35 31.07
CA LYS A 465 -9.49 -31.63 29.66
C LYS A 465 -10.69 -30.86 29.11
N TYR A 466 -11.75 -30.72 29.90
CA TYR A 466 -12.94 -29.95 29.52
C TYR A 466 -12.60 -28.47 29.33
N LEU A 467 -11.85 -27.86 30.24
CA LEU A 467 -11.38 -26.48 30.09
C LEU A 467 -10.54 -26.27 28.83
N ASP A 468 -9.63 -27.20 28.51
CA ASP A 468 -8.83 -27.15 27.28
C ASP A 468 -9.70 -27.30 26.02
N CYS A 469 -10.71 -28.18 26.04
CA CYS A 469 -11.68 -28.33 24.95
C CYS A 469 -12.52 -27.07 24.76
N VAL A 470 -12.99 -26.45 25.84
CA VAL A 470 -13.75 -25.19 25.80
C VAL A 470 -12.88 -24.07 25.23
N SER A 471 -11.63 -23.92 25.67
CA SER A 471 -10.71 -22.91 25.15
C SER A 471 -10.45 -23.10 23.65
N LYS A 472 -10.21 -24.34 23.20
CA LYS A 472 -10.03 -24.66 21.78
C LYS A 472 -11.29 -24.36 20.97
N LYS A 473 -12.47 -24.70 21.50
CA LYS A 473 -13.75 -24.40 20.87
C LYS A 473 -13.91 -22.88 20.70
N GLU A 474 -13.72 -22.11 21.77
CA GLU A 474 -13.84 -20.63 21.72
C GLU A 474 -12.82 -20.00 20.75
N GLU A 475 -11.59 -20.49 20.70
CA GLU A 475 -10.59 -20.02 19.73
C GLU A 475 -11.01 -20.32 18.28
N LEU A 476 -11.50 -21.53 18.01
CA LEU A 476 -11.98 -21.93 16.68
C LEU A 476 -13.24 -21.15 16.28
N GLU A 477 -14.16 -20.93 17.22
CA GLU A 477 -15.40 -20.18 17.03
C GLU A 477 -15.09 -18.72 16.68
N ASN A 478 -14.21 -18.05 17.44
CA ASN A 478 -13.75 -16.69 17.16
C ASN A 478 -13.04 -16.58 15.80
N LYS A 479 -12.20 -17.55 15.44
CA LYS A 479 -11.51 -17.56 14.14
C LYS A 479 -12.49 -17.77 12.98
N CYS A 480 -13.47 -18.67 13.13
CA CYS A 480 -14.51 -18.89 12.13
C CYS A 480 -15.37 -17.63 11.95
N GLU A 481 -15.80 -16.99 13.04
CA GLU A 481 -16.61 -15.77 12.97
C GLU A 481 -15.85 -14.62 12.30
N GLN A 482 -14.59 -14.41 12.66
CA GLN A 482 -13.74 -13.40 12.00
C GLN A 482 -13.53 -13.70 10.52
N CYS A 483 -13.33 -14.97 10.15
CA CYS A 483 -13.19 -15.38 8.77
C CYS A 483 -14.50 -15.17 7.98
N GLU A 484 -15.66 -15.53 8.54
CA GLU A 484 -16.97 -15.28 7.92
C GLU A 484 -17.23 -13.79 7.71
N GLN A 485 -16.94 -12.95 8.71
CA GLN A 485 -17.09 -11.50 8.57
C GLN A 485 -16.17 -10.94 7.48
N ARG A 486 -14.92 -11.44 7.37
CA ARG A 486 -13.99 -11.08 6.30
C ARG A 486 -14.50 -11.55 4.94
N LEU A 487 -15.00 -12.77 4.82
CA LEU A 487 -15.57 -13.29 3.58
C LEU A 487 -16.78 -12.47 3.13
N VAL A 488 -17.68 -12.09 4.02
CA VAL A 488 -18.84 -11.23 3.69
C VAL A 488 -18.38 -9.85 3.19
N ARG A 489 -17.38 -9.26 3.84
CA ARG A 489 -16.80 -7.97 3.40
C ARG A 489 -16.11 -8.10 2.04
N ALA A 490 -15.39 -9.20 1.83
CA ALA A 490 -14.68 -9.45 0.61
C ALA A 490 -15.62 -9.76 -0.56
N ASP A 491 -16.71 -10.50 -0.32
CA ASP A 491 -17.75 -10.74 -1.30
C ASP A 491 -18.38 -9.42 -1.78
N LYS A 492 -18.69 -8.50 -0.85
CA LYS A 492 -19.16 -7.16 -1.20
C LYS A 492 -18.15 -6.38 -2.04
N LEU A 493 -16.86 -6.44 -1.70
CA LEU A 493 -15.80 -5.74 -2.42
C LEU A 493 -15.56 -6.33 -3.81
N LEU A 494 -15.46 -7.67 -3.93
CA LEU A 494 -15.19 -8.37 -5.18
C LEU A 494 -16.38 -8.35 -6.13
N ASN A 495 -17.60 -8.60 -5.65
CA ASN A 495 -18.81 -8.49 -6.47
C ASN A 495 -19.10 -7.02 -6.82
N GLY A 496 -18.86 -6.11 -5.88
CA GLY A 496 -18.92 -4.67 -6.10
C GLY A 496 -17.99 -4.22 -7.22
N LEU A 497 -16.76 -4.73 -7.31
CA LEU A 497 -15.79 -4.30 -8.32
C LEU A 497 -15.59 -5.31 -9.46
N SER A 498 -16.48 -6.28 -9.62
CA SER A 498 -16.38 -7.33 -10.65
C SER A 498 -16.42 -6.77 -12.08
N ASP A 499 -17.36 -5.88 -12.37
CA ASP A 499 -17.45 -5.17 -13.66
C ASP A 499 -16.19 -4.32 -13.92
N GLU A 500 -15.69 -3.68 -12.86
CA GLU A 500 -14.51 -2.83 -12.90
C GLU A 500 -13.22 -3.63 -13.15
N LYS A 501 -13.12 -4.82 -12.57
CA LYS A 501 -12.01 -5.75 -12.80
C LYS A 501 -11.89 -6.10 -14.29
N ILE A 502 -12.99 -6.45 -14.95
CA ILE A 502 -13.01 -6.78 -16.39
C ILE A 502 -12.63 -5.54 -17.20
N ARG A 503 -13.25 -4.39 -16.90
CA ARG A 503 -12.95 -3.13 -17.58
C ARG A 503 -11.48 -2.74 -17.45
N TRP A 504 -10.87 -2.86 -16.27
CA TRP A 504 -9.46 -2.56 -16.06
C TRP A 504 -8.55 -3.55 -16.78
N GLN A 505 -8.90 -4.83 -16.84
CA GLN A 505 -8.15 -5.81 -17.64
C GLN A 505 -8.15 -5.43 -19.13
N GLU A 506 -9.31 -5.13 -19.69
CA GLU A 506 -9.43 -4.66 -21.09
C GLU A 506 -8.68 -3.34 -21.30
N THR A 507 -8.80 -2.40 -20.36
CA THR A 507 -8.13 -1.09 -20.44
C THR A 507 -6.61 -1.24 -20.37
N ILE A 508 -6.08 -2.13 -19.52
CA ILE A 508 -4.64 -2.42 -19.45
C ILE A 508 -4.16 -3.08 -20.74
N GLN A 509 -4.93 -4.00 -21.32
CA GLN A 509 -4.61 -4.59 -22.62
C GLN A 509 -4.55 -3.53 -23.72
N ASN A 510 -5.55 -2.63 -23.78
CA ASN A 510 -5.59 -1.51 -24.71
C ASN A 510 -4.43 -0.53 -24.48
N LEU A 511 -4.10 -0.20 -23.24
CA LEU A 511 -2.96 0.65 -22.88
C LEU A 511 -1.64 0.02 -23.30
N ASN A 512 -1.47 -1.29 -23.11
CA ASN A 512 -0.28 -2.01 -23.58
C ASN A 512 -0.19 -2.02 -25.12
N HIS A 513 -1.32 -2.23 -25.81
CA HIS A 513 -1.38 -2.13 -27.26
C HIS A 513 -0.99 -0.73 -27.75
N MET A 514 -1.53 0.33 -27.13
CA MET A 514 -1.15 1.72 -27.43
C MET A 514 0.33 1.99 -27.13
N ILE A 515 0.89 1.51 -26.02
CA ILE A 515 2.32 1.67 -25.69
C ILE A 515 3.22 1.02 -26.74
N ASN A 516 2.82 -0.13 -27.30
CA ASN A 516 3.60 -0.80 -28.33
C ASN A 516 3.57 -0.07 -29.69
N ASN A 517 2.49 0.66 -29.97
CA ASN A 517 2.26 1.38 -31.23
C ASN A 517 2.56 2.89 -31.15
N VAL A 518 2.87 3.39 -29.95
CA VAL A 518 2.99 4.83 -29.65
C VAL A 518 4.04 5.53 -30.50
N ALA A 519 5.12 4.84 -30.88
CA ALA A 519 6.18 5.41 -31.71
C ALA A 519 5.65 5.83 -33.09
N GLY A 520 4.87 4.97 -33.76
CA GLY A 520 4.26 5.30 -35.04
C GLY A 520 3.16 6.35 -34.91
N ASP A 521 2.29 6.19 -33.91
CA ASP A 521 1.17 7.10 -33.66
C ASP A 521 1.63 8.53 -33.37
N VAL A 522 2.70 8.67 -32.58
CA VAL A 522 3.31 9.98 -32.25
C VAL A 522 4.09 10.55 -33.43
N LEU A 523 4.72 9.72 -34.28
CA LEU A 523 5.42 10.23 -35.46
C LEU A 523 4.44 10.87 -36.46
N ILE A 524 3.28 10.25 -36.70
CA ILE A 524 2.20 10.84 -37.52
C ILE A 524 1.72 12.15 -36.91
N ALA A 525 1.40 12.14 -35.61
CA ALA A 525 0.93 13.33 -34.92
C ALA A 525 1.99 14.46 -34.90
N GLY A 526 3.27 14.12 -34.72
CA GLY A 526 4.40 15.04 -34.81
C GLY A 526 4.56 15.61 -36.22
N GLY A 527 4.41 14.79 -37.26
CA GLY A 527 4.37 15.23 -38.66
C GLY A 527 3.24 16.23 -38.93
N TYR A 528 2.06 15.96 -38.38
CA TYR A 528 0.91 16.87 -38.43
C TYR A 528 1.23 18.25 -37.83
N VAL A 529 1.74 18.25 -36.59
CA VAL A 529 2.03 19.49 -35.85
C VAL A 529 3.19 20.26 -36.46
N ALA A 530 4.21 19.58 -36.99
CA ALA A 530 5.38 20.21 -37.59
C ALA A 530 5.10 20.80 -38.98
N TYR A 531 4.34 20.10 -39.82
CA TYR A 531 4.24 20.41 -41.25
C TYR A 531 2.85 20.76 -41.76
N LEU A 532 1.80 20.18 -41.20
CA LEU A 532 0.47 20.20 -41.85
C LEU A 532 -0.34 21.47 -41.55
N GLY A 533 0.09 22.29 -40.59
CA GLY A 533 -0.53 23.57 -40.24
C GLY A 533 -0.95 24.45 -41.44
N PRO A 534 -0.10 24.71 -42.46
CA PRO A 534 -0.41 25.60 -43.58
C PRO A 534 -1.38 25.03 -44.64
N PHE A 535 -1.59 23.71 -44.64
CA PHE A 535 -2.36 23.03 -45.67
C PHE A 535 -3.87 23.06 -45.40
N THR A 536 -4.67 22.87 -46.45
CA THR A 536 -6.13 22.67 -46.35
C THR A 536 -6.46 21.26 -45.83
N GLY A 537 -7.68 21.06 -45.32
CA GLY A 537 -8.10 19.78 -44.76
C GLY A 537 -7.98 18.60 -45.74
N GLU A 538 -8.30 18.82 -47.02
CA GLU A 538 -8.16 17.81 -48.08
C GLU A 538 -6.70 17.35 -48.26
N TYR A 539 -5.76 18.31 -48.28
CA TYR A 539 -4.34 18.02 -48.38
C TYR A 539 -3.83 17.27 -47.14
N ARG A 540 -4.30 17.65 -45.95
CA ARG A 540 -3.93 16.96 -44.70
C ARG A 540 -4.40 15.51 -44.70
N ALA A 541 -5.67 15.26 -45.03
CA ALA A 541 -6.23 13.92 -45.11
C ALA A 541 -5.50 13.06 -46.16
N ALA A 542 -5.27 13.60 -47.36
CA ALA A 542 -4.56 12.88 -48.42
C ALA A 542 -3.12 12.52 -48.04
N MET A 543 -2.41 13.42 -47.35
CA MET A 543 -1.06 13.15 -46.84
C MET A 543 -1.08 12.11 -45.71
N ASN A 544 -2.06 12.17 -44.80
CA ASN A 544 -2.20 11.17 -43.75
C ASN A 544 -2.42 9.76 -44.33
N ASP A 545 -3.29 9.63 -45.33
CA ASP A 545 -3.54 8.35 -46.00
C ASP A 545 -2.31 7.85 -46.79
N GLU A 546 -1.51 8.75 -47.35
CA GLU A 546 -0.23 8.41 -47.98
C GLU A 546 0.79 7.95 -46.94
N TRP A 547 0.89 8.63 -45.79
CA TRP A 547 1.78 8.25 -44.70
C TRP A 547 1.40 6.91 -44.09
N LEU A 548 0.13 6.69 -43.75
CA LEU A 548 -0.37 5.44 -43.17
C LEU A 548 -0.07 4.22 -44.06
N ARG A 549 -0.16 4.38 -45.39
CA ARG A 549 0.24 3.32 -46.33
C ARG A 549 1.73 3.00 -46.22
N GLU A 550 2.58 4.02 -46.10
CA GLU A 550 4.02 3.83 -45.94
C GLU A 550 4.39 3.20 -44.58
N PHE A 551 3.67 3.53 -43.50
CA PHE A 551 3.82 2.86 -42.21
C PHE A 551 3.62 1.34 -42.30
N VAL A 552 2.64 0.90 -43.10
CA VAL A 552 2.39 -0.52 -43.36
C VAL A 552 3.53 -1.16 -44.17
N VAL A 553 4.03 -0.46 -45.19
CA VAL A 553 5.15 -0.94 -46.03
C VAL A 553 6.44 -1.10 -45.22
N LEU A 554 6.75 -0.14 -44.34
CA LEU A 554 7.93 -0.15 -43.49
C LEU A 554 7.81 -1.07 -42.27
N GLY A 555 6.63 -1.67 -42.03
CA GLY A 555 6.40 -2.56 -40.89
C GLY A 555 6.45 -1.86 -39.53
N LEU A 556 6.20 -0.55 -39.48
CA LEU A 556 6.22 0.23 -38.24
C LEU A 556 4.98 -0.07 -37.39
N PRO A 557 5.12 -0.37 -36.08
CA PRO A 557 3.99 -0.52 -35.18
C PRO A 557 3.20 0.79 -35.07
N HIS A 558 1.93 0.76 -35.45
CA HIS A 558 1.00 1.88 -35.39
C HIS A 558 -0.43 1.38 -35.21
N THR A 559 -1.31 2.25 -34.72
CA THR A 559 -2.75 1.98 -34.63
C THR A 559 -3.39 2.15 -36.01
N LYS A 560 -4.32 1.26 -36.38
CA LYS A 560 -4.90 1.19 -37.75
C LYS A 560 -5.51 2.49 -38.28
N GLU A 561 -6.09 3.30 -37.39
CA GLU A 561 -6.73 4.59 -37.70
C GLU A 561 -6.05 5.72 -36.93
N SER A 562 -4.71 5.75 -36.91
CA SER A 562 -3.99 6.80 -36.21
C SER A 562 -4.15 8.15 -36.91
N SER A 563 -4.43 9.17 -36.10
CA SER A 563 -4.64 10.54 -36.51
C SER A 563 -4.10 11.49 -35.44
N LEU A 564 -3.93 12.77 -35.79
CA LEU A 564 -3.55 13.80 -34.83
C LEU A 564 -4.50 13.82 -33.61
N ILE A 565 -5.81 13.75 -33.88
CA ILE A 565 -6.85 13.86 -32.84
C ILE A 565 -6.89 12.60 -31.97
N SER A 566 -6.76 11.40 -32.54
CA SER A 566 -6.75 10.17 -31.74
C SER A 566 -5.51 10.06 -30.85
N THR A 567 -4.35 10.53 -31.31
CA THR A 567 -3.09 10.39 -30.58
C THR A 567 -2.89 11.49 -29.55
N LEU A 568 -3.10 12.77 -29.91
CA LEU A 568 -2.83 13.92 -29.06
C LEU A 568 -4.08 14.68 -28.62
N GLY A 569 -5.24 14.39 -29.20
CA GLY A 569 -6.50 15.05 -28.84
C GLY A 569 -7.02 14.58 -27.49
N ASP A 570 -7.31 15.54 -26.61
CA ASP A 570 -8.05 15.31 -25.39
C ASP A 570 -9.50 15.79 -25.59
N ALA A 571 -10.45 14.87 -25.49
CA ALA A 571 -11.86 15.16 -25.68
C ALA A 571 -12.40 16.26 -24.75
N VAL A 572 -11.86 16.38 -23.53
CA VAL A 572 -12.26 17.42 -22.57
C VAL A 572 -11.73 18.79 -23.01
N LYS A 573 -10.47 18.87 -23.45
CA LYS A 573 -9.88 20.12 -23.96
C LYS A 573 -10.52 20.56 -25.27
N ILE A 574 -10.76 19.62 -26.19
CA ILE A 574 -11.44 19.93 -27.45
C ILE A 574 -12.83 20.53 -27.18
N ARG A 575 -13.56 20.00 -26.19
CA ARG A 575 -14.85 20.57 -25.76
C ARG A 575 -14.69 21.96 -25.17
N SER A 576 -13.68 22.21 -24.32
CA SER A 576 -13.46 23.56 -23.78
C SER A 576 -13.11 24.58 -24.88
N TRP A 577 -12.36 24.16 -25.90
CA TRP A 577 -12.10 24.99 -27.08
C TRP A 577 -13.38 25.29 -27.87
N GLN A 578 -14.25 24.30 -28.06
CA GLN A 578 -15.54 24.48 -28.73
C GLN A 578 -16.45 25.45 -27.96
N ILE A 579 -16.48 25.36 -26.63
CA ILE A 579 -17.19 26.33 -25.76
C ILE A 579 -16.60 27.74 -25.91
N ALA A 580 -15.26 27.85 -26.06
CA ALA A 580 -14.59 29.12 -26.34
C ALA A 580 -14.81 29.64 -27.78
N GLY A 581 -15.52 28.90 -28.64
CA GLY A 581 -15.91 29.32 -29.98
C GLY A 581 -15.11 28.66 -31.12
N LEU A 582 -14.36 27.59 -30.85
CA LEU A 582 -13.74 26.78 -31.89
C LEU A 582 -14.82 25.99 -32.66
N PRO A 583 -14.85 26.03 -34.00
CA PRO A 583 -15.79 25.21 -34.77
C PRO A 583 -15.54 23.71 -34.59
N LYS A 584 -16.56 22.87 -34.81
CA LYS A 584 -16.51 21.43 -34.55
C LYS A 584 -15.95 20.60 -35.71
N ASP A 585 -15.65 21.23 -36.84
CA ASP A 585 -15.10 20.53 -38.01
C ASP A 585 -13.67 20.03 -37.75
N ALA A 586 -13.28 18.99 -38.48
CA ALA A 586 -12.00 18.31 -38.30
C ALA A 586 -10.80 19.28 -38.41
N LEU A 587 -10.80 20.18 -39.41
CA LEU A 587 -9.72 21.14 -39.62
C LEU A 587 -9.53 22.08 -38.42
N SER A 588 -10.63 22.60 -37.87
CA SER A 588 -10.60 23.48 -36.69
C SER A 588 -10.08 22.75 -35.45
N VAL A 589 -10.54 21.52 -35.21
CA VAL A 589 -10.08 20.69 -34.09
C VAL A 589 -8.59 20.37 -34.24
N GLU A 590 -8.14 19.98 -35.43
CA GLU A 590 -6.72 19.78 -35.74
C GLU A 590 -5.91 21.05 -35.48
N ASN A 591 -6.38 22.22 -35.93
CA ASN A 591 -5.70 23.50 -35.67
C ASN A 591 -5.58 23.78 -34.17
N GLY A 592 -6.61 23.45 -33.38
CA GLY A 592 -6.56 23.52 -31.92
C GLY A 592 -5.48 22.61 -31.32
N VAL A 593 -5.39 21.37 -31.78
CA VAL A 593 -4.36 20.42 -31.33
C VAL A 593 -2.96 20.87 -31.75
N ILE A 594 -2.77 21.35 -32.98
CA ILE A 594 -1.48 21.90 -33.45
C ILE A 594 -1.06 23.09 -32.58
N THR A 595 -2.00 24.00 -32.27
CA THR A 595 -1.75 25.16 -31.41
C THR A 595 -1.30 24.76 -30.00
N GLN A 596 -1.85 23.67 -29.46
CA GLN A 596 -1.52 23.18 -28.12
C GLN A 596 -0.13 22.55 -28.02
N TYR A 597 0.33 21.87 -29.08
CA TYR A 597 1.56 21.07 -29.06
C TYR A 597 2.72 21.63 -29.88
N THR A 598 2.50 22.72 -30.63
CA THR A 598 3.58 23.40 -31.36
C THR A 598 4.63 23.99 -30.41
N GLN A 599 5.90 23.80 -30.73
CA GLN A 599 7.00 24.43 -29.98
C GLN A 599 7.20 25.90 -30.36
N ARG A 600 6.94 26.25 -31.63
CA ARG A 600 7.02 27.62 -32.15
C ARG A 600 5.67 28.32 -31.98
N TRP A 601 5.68 29.64 -31.92
CA TRP A 601 4.45 30.41 -31.76
C TRP A 601 3.53 30.27 -32.99
N PRO A 602 2.23 30.03 -32.79
CA PRO A 602 1.27 29.87 -33.87
C PRO A 602 0.97 31.22 -34.54
N LEU A 603 1.07 31.24 -35.87
CA LEU A 603 0.60 32.32 -36.74
C LEU A 603 -0.61 31.83 -37.52
N PHE A 604 -1.79 32.35 -37.17
CA PHE A 604 -3.04 32.01 -37.81
C PHE A 604 -3.29 32.87 -39.06
N ILE A 605 -3.44 32.21 -40.20
CA ILE A 605 -3.98 32.80 -41.43
C ILE A 605 -5.50 32.81 -41.27
N ASP A 606 -6.06 33.93 -40.82
CA ASP A 606 -7.42 34.05 -40.32
C ASP A 606 -8.15 35.27 -40.92
N PRO A 607 -8.51 35.23 -42.22
CA PRO A 607 -9.19 36.33 -42.89
C PRO A 607 -10.56 36.65 -42.27
N GLN A 608 -11.25 35.66 -41.69
CA GLN A 608 -12.56 35.82 -41.06
C GLN A 608 -12.49 36.16 -39.55
N SER A 609 -11.30 36.29 -38.96
CA SER A 609 -11.08 36.59 -37.54
C SER A 609 -11.71 35.57 -36.57
N GLN A 610 -11.82 34.29 -36.97
CA GLN A 610 -12.33 33.20 -36.14
C GLN A 610 -11.32 32.78 -35.08
N ALA A 611 -10.07 32.52 -35.45
CA ALA A 611 -8.99 32.21 -34.51
C ALA A 611 -8.80 33.37 -33.52
N ASN A 612 -8.87 34.61 -34.01
CA ASN A 612 -8.79 35.81 -33.17
C ASN A 612 -9.87 35.82 -32.07
N LYS A 613 -11.13 35.57 -32.43
CA LYS A 613 -12.25 35.50 -31.46
C LYS A 613 -12.08 34.32 -30.50
N TRP A 614 -11.66 33.15 -31.01
CA TRP A 614 -11.42 31.96 -30.21
C TRP A 614 -10.32 32.17 -29.16
N VAL A 615 -9.15 32.69 -29.53
CA VAL A 615 -8.04 32.96 -28.60
C VAL A 615 -8.44 33.97 -27.53
N LYS A 616 -9.18 35.03 -27.89
CA LYS A 616 -9.71 36.02 -26.94
C LYS A 616 -10.64 35.41 -25.89
N ASN A 617 -11.47 34.45 -26.29
CA ASN A 617 -12.37 33.76 -25.36
C ASN A 617 -11.62 32.73 -24.52
N LEU A 618 -10.66 32.02 -25.12
CA LEU A 618 -9.88 30.97 -24.46
C LEU A 618 -9.03 31.54 -23.31
N GLU A 619 -8.35 32.65 -23.54
CA GLU A 619 -7.40 33.26 -22.58
C GLU A 619 -8.04 34.40 -21.77
N LYS A 620 -9.37 34.52 -21.80
CA LYS A 620 -10.11 35.62 -21.16
C LYS A 620 -9.88 35.67 -19.64
N GLU A 621 -9.87 34.51 -18.98
CA GLU A 621 -9.68 34.41 -17.53
C GLU A 621 -8.23 34.67 -17.10
N GLN A 622 -7.26 34.39 -17.99
CA GLN A 622 -5.83 34.55 -17.74
C GLN A 622 -5.32 36.00 -17.95
N GLY A 623 -6.17 36.88 -18.51
CA GLY A 623 -5.83 38.28 -18.74
C GLY A 623 -4.96 38.50 -19.99
N LEU A 624 -5.50 38.17 -21.16
CA LEU A 624 -4.88 38.33 -22.47
C LEU A 624 -4.55 39.80 -22.81
N ASP A 625 -3.29 40.09 -23.11
CA ASP A 625 -2.85 41.39 -23.63
C ASP A 625 -2.92 41.40 -25.16
N ILE A 626 -3.64 42.38 -25.73
CA ILE A 626 -3.87 42.49 -27.19
C ILE A 626 -3.18 43.75 -27.71
N PHE A 627 -2.36 43.62 -28.76
CA PHE A 627 -1.68 44.74 -29.38
C PHE A 627 -1.38 44.50 -30.87
N LYS A 628 -1.14 45.59 -31.61
CA LYS A 628 -0.73 45.59 -33.01
C LYS A 628 0.70 46.11 -33.13
N ILE A 629 1.40 45.70 -34.19
CA ILE A 629 2.77 46.19 -34.48
C ILE A 629 2.78 47.72 -34.67
N THR A 630 1.67 48.30 -35.13
CA THR A 630 1.52 49.74 -35.33
C THR A 630 1.42 50.54 -34.02
N ASP A 631 1.22 49.88 -32.88
CA ASP A 631 1.00 50.56 -31.61
C ASP A 631 2.35 51.05 -31.05
N ARG A 632 2.43 52.35 -30.69
CA ARG A 632 3.70 52.95 -30.22
C ARG A 632 4.30 52.26 -28.98
N ASP A 633 3.46 51.67 -28.15
CA ASP A 633 3.84 51.03 -26.89
C ASP A 633 3.83 49.48 -26.97
N PHE A 634 3.83 48.88 -28.18
CA PHE A 634 3.71 47.43 -28.33
C PHE A 634 4.86 46.69 -27.63
N LEU A 635 6.11 47.16 -27.77
CA LEU A 635 7.28 46.54 -27.13
C LEU A 635 7.11 46.54 -25.61
N ARG A 636 6.77 47.68 -25.01
CA ARG A 636 6.55 47.77 -23.55
C ARG A 636 5.44 46.84 -23.06
N SER A 637 4.38 46.70 -23.85
CA SER A 637 3.27 45.78 -23.52
C SER A 637 3.73 44.32 -23.57
N LEU A 638 4.52 43.97 -24.59
CA LEU A 638 5.16 42.65 -24.71
C LEU A 638 6.16 42.38 -23.56
N GLU A 639 6.98 43.37 -23.16
CA GLU A 639 7.90 43.24 -22.03
C GLU A 639 7.15 42.90 -20.73
N ASN A 640 6.02 43.56 -20.48
CA ASN A 640 5.18 43.28 -19.32
C ASN A 640 4.55 41.90 -19.40
N ALA A 641 4.02 41.51 -20.56
CA ALA A 641 3.43 40.19 -20.76
C ALA A 641 4.45 39.08 -20.48
N ILE A 642 5.69 39.21 -20.99
CA ILE A 642 6.78 38.26 -20.74
C ILE A 642 7.14 38.20 -19.26
N ARG A 643 7.26 39.36 -18.59
CA ARG A 643 7.67 39.45 -17.18
C ARG A 643 6.66 38.80 -16.24
N PHE A 644 5.37 38.94 -16.52
CA PHE A 644 4.28 38.46 -15.67
C PHE A 644 3.67 37.14 -16.17
N GLY A 645 4.18 36.57 -17.26
CA GLY A 645 3.64 35.32 -17.83
C GLY A 645 2.24 35.45 -18.43
N LYS A 646 1.82 36.66 -18.82
CA LYS A 646 0.50 36.86 -19.43
C LYS A 646 0.48 36.40 -20.88
N PRO A 647 -0.58 35.73 -21.34
CA PRO A 647 -0.73 35.43 -22.76
C PRO A 647 -0.90 36.74 -23.55
N CYS A 648 -0.38 36.78 -24.77
CA CYS A 648 -0.51 37.92 -25.66
C CYS A 648 -1.00 37.54 -27.06
N LEU A 649 -1.79 38.41 -27.67
CA LEU A 649 -2.31 38.27 -29.02
C LEU A 649 -1.89 39.46 -29.89
N MET A 650 -1.07 39.17 -30.90
CA MET A 650 -0.65 40.15 -31.91
C MET A 650 -1.57 40.08 -33.13
N GLU A 651 -2.21 41.20 -33.45
CA GLU A 651 -3.23 41.26 -34.51
C GLU A 651 -2.76 41.93 -35.80
N ASN A 652 -3.28 41.42 -36.92
CA ASN A 652 -3.15 41.99 -38.27
C ASN A 652 -1.70 42.11 -38.75
N ILE A 653 -0.90 41.06 -38.54
CA ILE A 653 0.45 41.03 -39.11
C ILE A 653 0.35 40.98 -40.64
N GLY A 654 1.17 41.79 -41.31
CA GLY A 654 1.36 41.75 -42.75
C GLY A 654 2.23 40.56 -43.18
N GLU A 655 3.01 40.75 -44.25
CA GLU A 655 3.98 39.77 -44.73
C GLU A 655 5.35 39.89 -44.05
N GLU A 656 5.60 41.02 -43.38
CA GLU A 656 6.83 41.29 -42.64
C GLU A 656 6.60 41.30 -41.12
N LEU A 657 7.61 40.81 -40.38
CA LEU A 657 7.66 40.83 -38.93
C LEU A 657 8.79 41.76 -38.46
N ASP A 658 8.53 42.54 -37.41
CA ASP A 658 9.57 43.38 -36.81
C ASP A 658 10.70 42.52 -36.23
N PRO A 659 11.97 42.71 -36.65
CA PRO A 659 13.11 41.98 -36.11
C PRO A 659 13.31 42.14 -34.60
N ALA A 660 12.74 43.17 -33.96
CA ALA A 660 12.75 43.28 -32.50
C ALA A 660 12.07 42.08 -31.81
N LEU A 661 11.18 41.37 -32.49
CA LEU A 661 10.49 40.18 -31.98
C LEU A 661 11.33 38.90 -32.06
N GLU A 662 12.44 38.91 -32.79
CA GLU A 662 13.25 37.71 -33.03
C GLU A 662 13.69 36.97 -31.77
N PRO A 663 14.17 37.64 -30.69
CA PRO A 663 14.52 36.95 -29.46
C PRO A 663 13.34 36.16 -28.87
N VAL A 664 12.12 36.71 -28.97
CA VAL A 664 10.89 36.09 -28.45
C VAL A 664 10.44 34.95 -29.35
N LEU A 665 10.49 35.14 -30.67
CA LEU A 665 10.06 34.13 -31.64
C LEU A 665 10.93 32.88 -31.59
N LEU A 666 12.25 33.06 -31.43
CA LEU A 666 13.23 31.98 -31.32
C LEU A 666 13.45 31.50 -29.88
N LYS A 667 12.76 32.09 -28.90
CA LYS A 667 12.91 31.81 -27.46
C LYS A 667 14.38 31.83 -27.01
N MET A 668 15.11 32.89 -27.37
CA MET A 668 16.52 33.12 -27.04
C MET A 668 16.71 33.48 -25.56
N THR A 669 16.36 32.56 -24.67
CA THR A 669 16.50 32.72 -23.22
C THR A 669 17.86 32.24 -22.73
N TYR A 670 18.42 32.91 -21.74
CA TYR A 670 19.67 32.50 -21.09
C TYR A 670 19.59 32.69 -19.57
N LYS A 671 20.43 31.99 -18.81
CA LYS A 671 20.47 32.13 -17.35
C LYS A 671 21.38 33.28 -16.95
N GLN A 672 20.85 34.22 -16.18
CA GLN A 672 21.61 35.32 -15.58
C GLN A 672 21.28 35.42 -14.10
N GLN A 673 22.30 35.36 -13.24
CA GLN A 673 22.13 35.41 -11.77
C GLN A 673 21.11 34.38 -11.22
N GLY A 674 21.05 33.19 -11.83
CA GLY A 674 20.14 32.12 -11.41
C GLY A 674 18.71 32.22 -11.94
N SER A 675 18.32 33.33 -12.57
CA SER A 675 17.01 33.50 -13.23
C SER A 675 17.12 33.34 -14.75
N THR A 676 16.09 32.79 -15.38
CA THR A 676 15.97 32.73 -16.84
C THR A 676 15.55 34.11 -17.34
N VAL A 677 16.34 34.71 -18.22
CA VAL A 677 16.10 36.04 -18.79
C VAL A 677 16.10 36.00 -20.30
N ILE A 678 15.45 36.98 -20.91
CA ILE A 678 15.43 37.22 -22.34
C ILE A 678 15.82 38.68 -22.61
N LYS A 679 16.61 38.90 -23.67
CA LYS A 679 16.99 40.25 -24.11
C LYS A 679 16.05 40.71 -25.21
N LEU A 680 15.30 41.77 -24.97
CA LEU A 680 14.41 42.41 -25.96
C LEU A 680 14.92 43.83 -26.21
N GLY A 681 15.44 44.09 -27.41
CA GLY A 681 16.16 45.34 -27.69
C GLY A 681 17.37 45.49 -26.75
N ASP A 682 17.40 46.57 -25.99
CA ASP A 682 18.43 46.82 -24.96
C ASP A 682 18.02 46.38 -23.55
N SER A 683 16.75 46.01 -23.35
CA SER A 683 16.20 45.59 -22.06
C SER A 683 16.45 44.11 -21.80
N ILE A 684 16.92 43.77 -20.59
CA ILE A 684 16.99 42.40 -20.08
C ILE A 684 15.78 42.17 -19.17
N ILE A 685 14.97 41.17 -19.50
CA ILE A 685 13.67 40.93 -18.87
C ILE A 685 13.66 39.51 -18.29
N PRO A 686 13.20 39.32 -17.04
CA PRO A 686 12.91 37.99 -16.52
C PRO A 686 11.88 37.27 -17.39
N TYR A 687 12.20 36.05 -17.82
CA TYR A 687 11.32 35.25 -18.66
C TYR A 687 10.46 34.34 -17.78
N HIS A 688 9.14 34.43 -17.93
CA HIS A 688 8.19 33.55 -17.25
C HIS A 688 7.83 32.36 -18.14
N GLU A 689 7.85 31.14 -17.61
CA GLU A 689 7.62 29.91 -18.39
C GLU A 689 6.18 29.80 -18.94
N ASP A 690 5.19 30.32 -18.21
CA ASP A 690 3.77 30.32 -18.64
C ASP A 690 3.44 31.33 -19.76
N PHE A 691 4.39 32.18 -20.16
CA PHE A 691 4.17 33.15 -21.23
C PHE A 691 3.77 32.45 -22.55
N LYS A 692 2.72 32.97 -23.20
CA LYS A 692 2.25 32.48 -24.51
C LYS A 692 2.05 33.63 -25.49
N MET A 693 2.40 33.40 -26.75
CA MET A 693 2.21 34.36 -27.84
C MET A 693 1.38 33.74 -28.96
N TYR A 694 0.33 34.45 -29.36
CA TYR A 694 -0.51 34.12 -30.50
C TYR A 694 -0.43 35.22 -31.55
N ILE A 695 -0.40 34.84 -32.83
CA ILE A 695 -0.27 35.78 -33.93
C ILE A 695 -1.41 35.56 -34.93
N THR A 696 -2.02 36.63 -35.43
CA THR A 696 -3.08 36.56 -36.44
C THR A 696 -2.82 37.49 -37.63
N THR A 697 -3.13 37.02 -38.83
CA THR A 697 -3.19 37.84 -40.05
C THR A 697 -4.56 37.76 -40.71
N LYS A 698 -5.00 38.87 -41.30
CA LYS A 698 -6.23 38.95 -42.10
C LYS A 698 -5.99 38.70 -43.60
N LEU A 699 -4.74 38.59 -44.01
CA LEU A 699 -4.41 38.31 -45.40
C LEU A 699 -4.86 36.87 -45.73
N PRO A 700 -5.67 36.65 -46.78
CA PRO A 700 -6.18 35.31 -47.11
C PRO A 700 -5.11 34.39 -47.71
N ASN A 701 -4.11 34.97 -48.39
CA ASN A 701 -2.98 34.26 -49.01
C ASN A 701 -1.68 35.06 -48.86
N PRO A 702 -1.12 35.20 -47.64
CA PRO A 702 0.12 35.92 -47.41
C PRO A 702 1.32 35.14 -47.94
N HIS A 703 2.32 35.85 -48.49
CA HIS A 703 3.60 35.25 -48.86
C HIS A 703 4.66 35.46 -47.79
N TYR A 704 4.72 34.53 -46.83
CA TYR A 704 5.78 34.53 -45.82
C TYR A 704 7.08 33.95 -46.38
N THR A 705 8.20 34.65 -46.16
CA THR A 705 9.53 34.17 -46.56
C THR A 705 9.92 32.90 -45.79
N PRO A 706 10.89 32.11 -46.29
CA PRO A 706 11.42 30.96 -45.55
C PRO A 706 11.93 31.33 -44.14
N GLU A 707 12.50 32.53 -44.01
CA GLU A 707 13.00 33.04 -42.73
C GLU A 707 11.87 33.20 -41.70
N ILE A 708 10.70 33.70 -42.11
CA ILE A 708 9.53 33.82 -41.23
C ILE A 708 8.93 32.44 -40.96
N SER A 709 8.79 31.60 -41.99
CA SER A 709 8.17 30.27 -41.91
C SER A 709 8.93 29.30 -41.00
N THR A 710 10.23 29.54 -40.76
CA THR A 710 11.02 28.76 -39.79
C THR A 710 10.92 29.26 -38.35
N ARG A 711 10.50 30.51 -38.12
CA ARG A 711 10.38 31.11 -36.77
C ARG A 711 9.02 30.89 -36.12
N VAL A 712 7.97 30.78 -36.93
CA VAL A 712 6.58 30.58 -36.46
C VAL A 712 5.99 29.30 -37.04
N THR A 713 4.99 28.75 -36.38
CA THR A 713 4.18 27.67 -36.95
C THR A 713 3.00 28.30 -37.67
N LEU A 714 3.01 28.26 -39.00
CA LEU A 714 1.91 28.74 -39.84
C LEU A 714 0.72 27.78 -39.73
N ILE A 715 -0.44 28.31 -39.37
CA ILE A 715 -1.69 27.54 -39.24
C ILE A 715 -2.73 28.18 -40.14
N ASN A 716 -3.20 27.40 -41.12
CA ASN A 716 -4.29 27.79 -41.98
C ASN A 716 -5.61 27.70 -41.21
N PHE A 717 -6.17 28.87 -40.87
CA PHE A 717 -7.44 29.01 -40.18
C PHE A 717 -8.51 29.62 -41.12
N THR A 718 -8.29 29.52 -42.43
CA THR A 718 -9.30 29.90 -43.41
C THR A 718 -10.54 29.02 -43.24
N LEU A 719 -11.70 29.66 -43.34
CA LEU A 719 -12.97 28.98 -43.14
C LEU A 719 -13.18 27.88 -44.18
N SER A 720 -13.35 26.64 -43.71
CA SER A 720 -13.62 25.49 -44.56
C SER A 720 -15.11 25.43 -44.96
N PRO A 721 -15.43 24.87 -46.14
CA PRO A 721 -16.78 24.46 -46.54
C PRO A 721 -17.59 23.82 -45.40
N SER A 722 -17.07 22.71 -44.86
CA SER A 722 -17.69 21.96 -43.76
C SER A 722 -17.80 22.76 -42.45
N GLY A 723 -16.80 23.61 -42.16
CA GLY A 723 -16.81 24.44 -40.96
C GLY A 723 -17.90 25.52 -41.01
N LEU A 724 -18.10 26.14 -42.17
CA LEU A 724 -19.19 27.08 -42.37
C LEU A 724 -20.56 26.38 -42.38
N GLU A 725 -20.64 25.17 -42.96
CA GLU A 725 -21.86 24.37 -42.92
C GLU A 725 -22.36 24.14 -41.47
N ASP A 726 -21.49 23.65 -40.58
CA ASP A 726 -21.87 23.41 -39.19
C ASP A 726 -22.19 24.71 -38.42
N GLN A 727 -21.45 25.79 -38.68
CA GLN A 727 -21.75 27.12 -38.12
C GLN A 727 -23.13 27.63 -38.56
N LEU A 728 -23.45 27.51 -39.85
CA LEU A 728 -24.74 27.93 -40.39
C LEU A 728 -25.87 27.04 -39.90
N LEU A 729 -25.66 25.73 -39.85
CA LEU A 729 -26.62 24.78 -39.31
C LEU A 729 -27.00 25.14 -37.87
N GLY A 730 -26.01 25.40 -37.00
CA GLY A 730 -26.26 25.85 -35.63
C GLY A 730 -27.07 27.15 -35.58
N ARG A 731 -26.76 28.13 -36.45
CA ARG A 731 -27.50 29.41 -36.51
C ARG A 731 -28.93 29.26 -37.00
N VAL A 732 -29.16 28.45 -38.03
CA VAL A 732 -30.50 28.16 -38.58
C VAL A 732 -31.36 27.46 -37.54
N VAL A 733 -30.81 26.42 -36.91
CA VAL A 733 -31.52 25.67 -35.86
C VAL A 733 -31.82 26.57 -34.66
N ALA A 734 -30.88 27.42 -34.24
CA ALA A 734 -31.12 28.39 -33.17
C ALA A 734 -32.28 29.35 -33.46
N GLN A 735 -32.50 29.72 -34.73
CA GLN A 735 -33.56 30.64 -35.13
C GLN A 735 -34.91 29.94 -35.31
N GLU A 736 -34.93 28.77 -35.93
CA GLU A 736 -36.15 28.01 -36.25
C GLU A 736 -36.66 27.20 -35.05
N ARG A 737 -35.74 26.59 -34.29
CA ARG A 737 -36.01 25.70 -33.15
C ARG A 737 -35.06 26.03 -31.99
N PRO A 738 -35.21 27.21 -31.36
CA PRO A 738 -34.37 27.62 -30.23
C PRO A 738 -34.43 26.62 -29.08
N ASP A 739 -35.56 25.95 -28.89
CA ASP A 739 -35.76 24.88 -27.91
C ASP A 739 -34.79 23.70 -28.11
N LEU A 740 -34.56 23.27 -29.35
CA LEU A 740 -33.63 22.18 -29.67
C LEU A 740 -32.18 22.60 -29.46
N GLU A 741 -31.83 23.83 -29.81
CA GLU A 741 -30.45 24.33 -29.68
C GLU A 741 -30.09 24.58 -28.21
N GLU A 742 -31.00 25.12 -27.41
CA GLU A 742 -30.82 25.25 -25.96
C GLU A 742 -30.71 23.88 -25.29
N ALA A 743 -31.60 22.94 -25.63
CA ALA A 743 -31.54 21.57 -25.13
C ALA A 743 -30.21 20.90 -25.51
N LYS A 744 -29.74 21.07 -26.75
CA LYS A 744 -28.44 20.56 -27.20
C LYS A 744 -27.29 21.13 -26.39
N ASN A 745 -27.23 22.45 -26.23
CA ASN A 745 -26.16 23.11 -25.49
C ASN A 745 -26.15 22.71 -24.01
N GLN A 746 -27.32 22.60 -23.37
CA GLN A 746 -27.42 22.09 -22.00
C GLN A 746 -26.98 20.62 -21.89
N LEU A 747 -27.38 19.77 -22.84
CA LEU A 747 -26.97 18.36 -22.87
C LEU A 747 -25.45 18.22 -23.05
N ILE A 748 -24.83 19.05 -23.89
CA ILE A 748 -23.37 19.04 -24.09
C ILE A 748 -22.65 19.38 -22.78
N ILE A 749 -23.04 20.47 -22.11
CA ILE A 749 -22.44 20.90 -20.84
C ILE A 749 -22.65 19.83 -19.77
N SER A 750 -23.88 19.31 -19.66
CA SER A 750 -24.23 18.27 -18.70
C SER A 750 -23.44 16.98 -18.95
N ASN A 751 -23.34 16.52 -20.21
CA ASN A 751 -22.58 15.32 -20.60
C ASN A 751 -21.09 15.48 -20.31
N ALA A 752 -20.51 16.65 -20.59
CA ALA A 752 -19.12 16.94 -20.24
C ALA A 752 -18.88 16.87 -18.72
N LYS A 753 -19.75 17.49 -17.92
CA LYS A 753 -19.68 17.44 -16.46
C LYS A 753 -19.81 16.00 -15.95
N MET A 754 -20.80 15.25 -16.45
CA MET A 754 -21.02 13.85 -16.08
C MET A 754 -19.83 12.94 -16.42
N ARG A 755 -19.21 13.11 -17.60
CA ARG A 755 -17.99 12.37 -17.98
C ARG A 755 -16.78 12.73 -17.10
N SER A 756 -16.64 14.00 -16.72
CA SER A 756 -15.61 14.43 -15.75
C SER A 756 -15.85 13.79 -14.39
N GLU A 757 -17.09 13.84 -13.89
CA GLU A 757 -17.47 13.23 -12.60
C GLU A 757 -17.24 11.71 -12.59
N LEU A 758 -17.52 11.00 -13.70
CA LEU A 758 -17.19 9.57 -13.82
C LEU A 758 -15.70 9.30 -13.70
N LYS A 759 -14.87 10.10 -14.38
CA LYS A 759 -13.41 9.97 -14.32
C LYS A 759 -12.87 10.26 -12.92
N GLU A 760 -13.40 11.29 -12.24
CA GLU A 760 -13.02 11.63 -10.87
C GLU A 760 -13.39 10.51 -9.87
N ILE A 761 -14.58 9.92 -10.01
CA ILE A 761 -15.00 8.79 -9.17
C ILE A 761 -14.08 7.59 -9.39
N GLU A 762 -13.74 7.28 -10.64
CA GLU A 762 -12.79 6.22 -10.97
C GLU A 762 -11.40 6.47 -10.38
N ASP A 763 -10.88 7.69 -10.54
CA ASP A 763 -9.59 8.08 -9.99
C ASP A 763 -9.59 8.01 -8.45
N GLN A 764 -10.70 8.35 -7.80
CA GLN A 764 -10.88 8.22 -6.37
C GLN A 764 -10.91 6.75 -5.93
N ILE A 765 -11.60 5.86 -6.65
CA ILE A 765 -11.63 4.41 -6.40
C ILE A 765 -10.20 3.84 -6.48
N LEU A 766 -9.48 4.14 -7.57
CA LEU A 766 -8.11 3.67 -7.79
C LEU A 766 -7.15 4.21 -6.74
N MET A 767 -7.24 5.50 -6.42
CA MET A 767 -6.40 6.12 -5.40
C MET A 767 -6.61 5.44 -4.06
N ARG A 768 -7.86 5.29 -3.60
CA ARG A 768 -8.19 4.68 -2.31
C ARG A 768 -7.76 3.21 -2.22
N LEU A 769 -7.97 2.44 -3.29
CA LEU A 769 -7.45 1.07 -3.39
C LEU A 769 -5.92 1.05 -3.38
N SER A 770 -5.25 1.99 -4.05
CA SER A 770 -3.78 2.03 -4.11
C SER A 770 -3.13 2.47 -2.79
N THR A 771 -3.77 3.36 -2.02
CA THR A 771 -3.27 3.89 -0.74
C THR A 771 -3.55 2.95 0.43
N SER A 772 -4.49 1.99 0.32
CA SER A 772 -4.77 1.05 1.41
C SER A 772 -3.55 0.16 1.70
N GLU A 773 -3.06 0.22 2.93
CA GLU A 773 -2.01 -0.66 3.45
C GLU A 773 -2.64 -1.95 3.99
N GLY A 774 -2.09 -3.11 3.64
CA GLY A 774 -2.66 -4.41 4.02
C GLY A 774 -3.80 -4.88 3.10
N ASN A 775 -4.63 -5.80 3.60
CA ASN A 775 -5.74 -6.38 2.83
C ASN A 775 -6.93 -5.39 2.79
N PRO A 776 -7.41 -4.98 1.59
CA PRO A 776 -8.57 -4.08 1.45
C PRO A 776 -9.84 -4.55 2.19
N VAL A 777 -9.94 -5.83 2.51
CA VAL A 777 -11.08 -6.43 3.23
C VAL A 777 -11.19 -5.97 4.69
N ASP A 778 -10.07 -5.56 5.30
CA ASP A 778 -10.05 -5.12 6.69
C ASP A 778 -10.52 -3.65 6.85
N ASP A 779 -10.51 -2.86 5.77
CA ASP A 779 -10.93 -1.45 5.76
C ASP A 779 -12.43 -1.30 5.46
N VAL A 780 -13.23 -1.22 6.52
CA VAL A 780 -14.70 -1.07 6.44
C VAL A 780 -15.12 0.29 5.85
N GLU A 781 -14.33 1.34 6.05
CA GLU A 781 -14.63 2.67 5.52
C GLU A 781 -14.43 2.69 4.01
N LEU A 782 -13.32 2.09 3.54
CA LEU A 782 -13.04 1.91 2.12
C LEU A 782 -14.20 1.20 1.41
N ILE A 783 -14.67 0.06 1.94
CA ILE A 783 -15.77 -0.71 1.32
C ILE A 783 -17.04 0.13 1.18
N LYS A 784 -17.42 0.88 2.23
CA LYS A 784 -18.61 1.75 2.19
C LYS A 784 -18.49 2.86 1.16
N VAL A 785 -17.31 3.49 1.05
CA VAL A 785 -17.05 4.56 0.09
C VAL A 785 -17.02 4.02 -1.34
N LEU A 786 -16.47 2.82 -1.56
CA LEU A 786 -16.45 2.15 -2.86
C LEU A 786 -17.86 1.79 -3.32
N GLU A 787 -18.70 1.27 -2.42
CA GLU A 787 -20.09 0.95 -2.71
C GLU A 787 -20.89 2.21 -3.11
N ALA A 788 -20.77 3.30 -2.32
CA ALA A 788 -21.41 4.58 -2.63
C ALA A 788 -20.91 5.17 -3.96
N SER A 789 -19.60 5.09 -4.22
CA SER A 789 -18.98 5.52 -5.48
C SER A 789 -19.49 4.72 -6.68
N LYS A 790 -19.64 3.39 -6.53
CA LYS A 790 -20.16 2.51 -7.60
C LYS A 790 -21.61 2.87 -7.94
N VAL A 791 -22.48 3.02 -6.94
CA VAL A 791 -23.89 3.37 -7.15
C VAL A 791 -23.97 4.70 -7.90
N LYS A 792 -23.22 5.72 -7.45
CA LYS A 792 -23.16 7.02 -8.12
C LYS A 792 -22.63 6.92 -9.56
N ALA A 793 -21.57 6.15 -9.80
CA ALA A 793 -21.03 5.93 -11.14
C ALA A 793 -22.04 5.23 -12.06
N GLY A 794 -22.78 4.23 -11.55
CA GLY A 794 -23.86 3.55 -12.27
C GLY A 794 -24.99 4.49 -12.67
N GLU A 795 -25.45 5.34 -11.74
CA GLU A 795 -26.47 6.36 -12.02
C GLU A 795 -26.02 7.35 -13.10
N ILE A 796 -24.77 7.85 -13.00
CA ILE A 796 -24.22 8.77 -13.98
C ILE A 796 -24.07 8.08 -15.34
N LYS A 797 -23.65 6.81 -15.39
CA LYS A 797 -23.52 6.04 -16.63
C LYS A 797 -24.86 5.88 -17.36
N ILE A 798 -25.93 5.61 -16.62
CA ILE A 798 -27.29 5.56 -17.17
C ILE A 798 -27.69 6.94 -17.72
N LYS A 799 -27.46 8.02 -16.96
CA LYS A 799 -27.76 9.40 -17.41
C LYS A 799 -26.96 9.80 -18.64
N VAL A 800 -25.68 9.43 -18.73
CA VAL A 800 -24.84 9.66 -19.91
C VAL A 800 -25.38 8.92 -21.12
N THR A 801 -25.79 7.65 -20.95
CA THR A 801 -26.37 6.85 -22.05
C THR A 801 -27.67 7.48 -22.57
N ILE A 802 -28.54 7.94 -21.67
CA ILE A 802 -29.79 8.62 -22.04
C ILE A 802 -29.49 9.96 -22.73
N ALA A 803 -28.53 10.72 -22.21
CA ALA A 803 -28.12 12.00 -22.81
C ALA A 803 -27.52 11.79 -24.22
N GLU A 804 -26.73 10.75 -24.44
CA GLU A 804 -26.17 10.39 -25.76
C GLU A 804 -27.26 9.97 -26.74
N GLN A 805 -28.26 9.22 -26.30
CA GLN A 805 -29.39 8.88 -27.15
C GLN A 805 -30.22 10.13 -27.50
N THR A 806 -30.47 11.00 -26.52
CA THR A 806 -31.17 12.27 -26.72
C THR A 806 -30.40 13.19 -27.67
N GLU A 807 -29.06 13.24 -27.56
CA GLU A 807 -28.20 13.99 -28.46
C GLU A 807 -28.31 13.48 -29.90
N LYS A 808 -28.34 12.15 -30.10
CA LYS A 808 -28.58 11.55 -31.42
C LYS A 808 -29.95 11.93 -31.99
N ASP A 809 -31.00 11.89 -31.19
CA ASP A 809 -32.35 12.24 -31.63
C ASP A 809 -32.46 13.72 -32.02
N ILE A 810 -31.79 14.60 -31.26
CA ILE A 810 -31.65 16.02 -31.61
C ILE A 810 -30.87 16.18 -32.91
N ASP A 811 -29.76 15.45 -33.07
CA ASP A 811 -28.96 15.52 -34.29
C ASP A 811 -29.72 15.05 -35.52
N ILE A 812 -30.51 13.96 -35.43
CA ILE A 812 -31.41 13.52 -36.52
C ILE A 812 -32.36 14.65 -36.94
N THR A 813 -32.88 15.42 -35.98
CA THR A 813 -33.74 16.57 -36.29
C THR A 813 -32.93 17.71 -36.92
N ARG A 814 -31.69 17.94 -36.48
CA ARG A 814 -30.76 18.91 -37.11
C ARG A 814 -30.40 18.51 -38.54
N LEU A 815 -30.29 17.21 -38.85
CA LEU A 815 -29.98 16.73 -40.22
C LEU A 815 -30.99 17.25 -41.25
N GLN A 816 -32.25 17.49 -40.86
CA GLN A 816 -33.28 18.03 -41.76
C GLN A 816 -32.95 19.44 -42.27
N TYR A 817 -32.13 20.21 -41.53
CA TYR A 817 -31.73 21.57 -41.87
C TYR A 817 -30.39 21.64 -42.62
N ILE A 818 -29.67 20.53 -42.76
CA ILE A 818 -28.41 20.46 -43.52
C ILE A 818 -28.54 21.02 -44.95
N PRO A 819 -29.59 20.69 -45.74
CA PRO A 819 -29.71 21.22 -47.09
C PRO A 819 -29.72 22.75 -47.15
N VAL A 820 -30.25 23.43 -46.12
CA VAL A 820 -30.24 24.90 -46.02
C VAL A 820 -28.83 25.40 -45.73
N ALA A 821 -28.11 24.75 -44.81
CA ALA A 821 -26.74 25.09 -44.48
C ALA A 821 -25.81 24.91 -45.69
N VAL A 822 -25.90 23.80 -46.41
CA VAL A 822 -25.12 23.52 -47.63
C VAL A 822 -25.37 24.56 -48.71
N ARG A 823 -26.63 24.90 -49.00
CA ARG A 823 -26.96 25.94 -50.01
C ARG A 823 -26.42 27.32 -49.60
N THR A 824 -26.55 27.67 -48.33
CA THR A 824 -26.10 28.96 -47.79
C THR A 824 -24.58 29.07 -47.82
N GLN A 825 -23.89 27.98 -47.50
CA GLN A 825 -22.44 27.87 -47.61
C GLN A 825 -21.97 28.07 -49.06
N ILE A 826 -22.60 27.41 -50.04
CA ILE A 826 -22.28 27.61 -51.46
C ILE A 826 -22.44 29.08 -51.85
N LEU A 827 -23.53 29.73 -51.44
CA LEU A 827 -23.76 31.16 -51.71
C LEU A 827 -22.65 32.04 -51.10
N PHE A 828 -22.23 31.76 -49.87
CA PHE A 828 -21.14 32.51 -49.24
C PHE A 828 -19.83 32.39 -50.01
N PHE A 829 -19.41 31.17 -50.38
CA PHE A 829 -18.17 30.99 -51.13
C PHE A 829 -18.25 31.61 -52.52
N CYS A 830 -19.39 31.52 -53.21
CA CYS A 830 -19.59 32.25 -54.47
C CYS A 830 -19.43 33.76 -54.30
N VAL A 831 -20.00 34.36 -53.24
CA VAL A 831 -19.85 35.79 -52.94
C VAL A 831 -18.40 36.14 -52.57
N SER A 832 -17.73 35.28 -51.81
CA SER A 832 -16.31 35.45 -51.47
C SER A 832 -15.43 35.41 -52.72
N ASP A 833 -15.73 34.53 -53.67
CA ASP A 833 -14.97 34.37 -54.91
C ASP A 833 -15.16 35.55 -55.87
N LEU A 834 -16.24 36.34 -55.75
CA LEU A 834 -16.41 37.59 -56.53
C LEU A 834 -15.31 38.61 -56.26
N SER A 835 -14.64 38.54 -55.10
CA SER A 835 -13.49 39.40 -54.80
C SER A 835 -12.29 39.14 -55.73
N ASN A 836 -12.20 37.96 -56.35
CA ASN A 836 -11.19 37.66 -57.37
C ASN A 836 -11.46 38.39 -58.70
N VAL A 837 -12.71 38.82 -58.93
CA VAL A 837 -13.10 39.59 -60.11
C VAL A 837 -12.85 41.08 -59.88
N ASP A 838 -13.37 41.62 -58.77
CA ASP A 838 -13.15 43.01 -58.38
C ASP A 838 -13.05 43.12 -56.84
N PRO A 839 -12.02 43.78 -56.30
CA PRO A 839 -11.86 44.01 -54.85
C PRO A 839 -13.08 44.66 -54.18
N MET A 840 -13.93 45.38 -54.92
CA MET A 840 -15.15 46.00 -54.39
C MET A 840 -16.18 44.98 -53.87
N TYR A 841 -16.15 43.73 -54.34
CA TYR A 841 -17.02 42.64 -53.87
C TYR A 841 -16.48 41.90 -52.64
N GLN A 842 -15.52 42.48 -51.92
CA GLN A 842 -15.02 41.91 -50.68
C GLN A 842 -15.98 42.18 -49.51
N TYR A 843 -16.73 41.16 -49.12
CA TYR A 843 -17.66 41.22 -47.98
C TYR A 843 -17.17 40.39 -46.80
N SER A 844 -17.50 40.82 -45.58
CA SER A 844 -17.19 40.05 -44.37
C SER A 844 -18.22 38.94 -44.14
N LEU A 845 -17.79 37.86 -43.49
CA LEU A 845 -18.70 36.79 -43.05
C LEU A 845 -19.83 37.34 -42.16
N GLU A 846 -19.52 38.29 -41.29
CA GLU A 846 -20.51 38.90 -40.38
C GLU A 846 -21.60 39.67 -41.13
N TRP A 847 -21.24 40.37 -42.21
CA TRP A 847 -22.20 41.03 -43.08
C TRP A 847 -23.12 40.01 -43.78
N PHE A 848 -22.54 38.94 -44.35
CA PHE A 848 -23.31 37.90 -45.01
C PHE A 848 -24.27 37.20 -44.04
N LEU A 849 -23.79 36.83 -42.86
CA LEU A 849 -24.61 36.20 -41.81
C LEU A 849 -25.75 37.12 -41.35
N SER A 850 -25.51 38.43 -41.23
CA SER A 850 -26.56 39.39 -40.87
C SER A 850 -27.68 39.42 -41.91
N ILE A 851 -27.34 39.43 -43.20
CA ILE A 851 -28.31 39.38 -44.29
C ILE A 851 -29.05 38.05 -44.29
N PHE A 852 -28.34 36.94 -44.13
CA PHE A 852 -28.94 35.61 -44.09
C PHE A 852 -29.96 35.47 -42.95
N MET A 853 -29.60 35.91 -41.74
CA MET A 853 -30.51 35.89 -40.59
C MET A 853 -31.72 36.82 -40.77
N SER A 854 -31.51 38.00 -41.36
CA SER A 854 -32.60 38.90 -41.74
C SER A 854 -33.52 38.27 -42.79
N GLY A 855 -32.95 37.52 -43.75
CA GLY A 855 -33.69 36.76 -44.75
C GLY A 855 -34.58 35.69 -44.12
N ILE A 856 -34.07 34.92 -43.15
CA ILE A 856 -34.87 33.94 -42.39
C ILE A 856 -36.01 34.65 -41.66
N ALA A 857 -35.70 35.70 -40.89
CA ALA A 857 -36.68 36.39 -40.06
C ALA A 857 -37.83 37.04 -40.87
N ASN A 858 -37.54 37.51 -42.09
CA ASN A 858 -38.51 38.18 -42.96
C ASN A 858 -39.19 37.23 -43.96
N SER A 859 -38.77 35.97 -44.04
CA SER A 859 -39.36 34.98 -44.94
C SER A 859 -40.69 34.44 -44.41
N GLU A 860 -41.60 34.06 -45.31
CA GLU A 860 -42.84 33.38 -44.91
C GLU A 860 -42.51 32.00 -44.32
N ARG A 861 -43.00 31.73 -43.12
CA ARG A 861 -42.83 30.40 -42.49
C ARG A 861 -43.54 29.35 -43.34
N ALA A 862 -42.83 28.29 -43.69
CA ALA A 862 -43.45 27.15 -44.37
C ALA A 862 -44.52 26.52 -43.45
N GLY A 863 -45.76 26.49 -43.90
CA GLY A 863 -46.83 25.73 -43.26
C GLY A 863 -46.58 24.24 -43.49
N THR A 864 -46.28 23.50 -42.42
CA THR A 864 -45.92 22.07 -42.34
C THR A 864 -44.58 21.65 -42.98
N PRO A 865 -43.81 20.76 -42.31
CA PRO A 865 -42.55 20.24 -42.85
C PRO A 865 -42.85 19.39 -44.08
N VAL A 866 -42.27 19.74 -45.22
CA VAL A 866 -42.34 18.95 -46.45
C VAL A 866 -41.62 17.62 -46.20
N THR A 867 -42.38 16.63 -45.76
CA THR A 867 -41.98 15.22 -45.65
C THR A 867 -42.08 14.58 -47.03
N SER A 868 -41.29 15.07 -47.99
CA SER A 868 -41.02 14.34 -49.24
C SER A 868 -40.04 15.10 -50.12
N ILE A 869 -38.74 14.90 -49.93
CA ILE A 869 -37.80 14.68 -51.05
C ILE A 869 -36.70 13.74 -50.51
N LEU A 870 -36.97 12.44 -50.60
CA LEU A 870 -35.92 11.42 -50.70
C LEU A 870 -35.50 11.34 -52.17
#